data_AF-A0A8S3RAT9-F1
#
_entry.id   AF-A0A8S3RAT9-F1
#
_cell.length_a   1.000
_cell.length_b   1.000
_cell.length_c   1.000
_cell.angle_alpha   90.00
_cell.angle_beta   90.00
_cell.angle_gamma   90.00
#
_symmetry.space_group_name_H-M   'P 1'
#
loop_
_entity.id
_entity.type
_entity.pdbx_description
1 polymer ?
#
loop_
_entity_poly.entity_id
_entity_poly.type
_entity_poly.pdbx_seq_one_letter_code
_entity_poly.pdbx_strand_id
1 'polypeptide(L)'
;MEIDDDEDDDIEMTMTTMEQFDHRLNQMMDKIINKQWQKHLPEMISVLKEKIIVLLANPEESICTRNLLQLNMNTKINPLQFKIVNGLLNLFCKVSEACLVVDNPDLSWAVQLVDMLGEFTTLHHTLFVVITRLVTYQINEMESHHIAGLSTLLTFMSMKSQIFGLVEFSPCTSSYCKEKQYFTQKLWTCLPLQTAQQMIFCLRLMSSYFFCVFNVVDNSCLLEEDYNRIFPHILIQKFMFLCQRLIPELKRRPLQQTASGELLMALYIYKSKQFKEIKHNMQLTFEVWLNMELAVCPNQDMLSDFERQEYLHDCIYKHYMATTKEDGGCNYDYRYTCSIMLESVIHSDMRSYSNNDMYCPLCLKRCKETNSKVIFIQYLQELCWLLPSSRYSADDSRPWLMSHLQLLAKNYSTSWSLEAVVKTFFRTVCCLPRHLFYTDSFTEPMVDEDLVLSTINGEMREGLEDGCVFPSNVFSYLVQGMILVKQAIDIDKIFTTCPIMLTSLMVYLPTIRYLIEQVTFRNGNLVSVVGWLKRALEGHFPSFDDCPPWMYAVAMLSLCINRDQVEDMISQFLSQKTNKNSLVLKEFVVILTAHTAYQDLDEPRFRRVLDVIQNSSPEMILALPNESIIKQMCSSSTRSIIPYRLLMYISRGHYNHFKSIPDFLGKVLSLYSMVVNLCDEKNSGSGPHLQSELELSRFVQKCIDTSPDFVLKDLDKDLVKKCGMEITLAVQERYK
;
A
#
# COMPACT_ATOMS: atom_id res chain seq x y z
N MET A 1 68.58 -19.09 0.20
CA MET A 1 68.55 -18.64 -1.19
C MET A 1 67.49 -17.57 -1.23
N GLU A 2 67.92 -16.36 -0.89
CA GLU A 2 67.19 -15.10 -1.06
C GLU A 2 67.63 -14.58 -2.43
N ILE A 3 66.84 -14.87 -3.47
CA ILE A 3 66.88 -14.22 -4.77
C ILE A 3 65.45 -14.37 -5.27
N ASP A 4 64.66 -13.30 -5.23
CA ASP A 4 63.42 -13.10 -6.01
C ASP A 4 62.83 -11.69 -5.78
N ASP A 5 63.30 -10.91 -4.80
CA ASP A 5 62.77 -9.55 -4.55
C ASP A 5 63.29 -8.49 -5.55
N ASP A 6 64.45 -8.69 -6.20
CA ASP A 6 65.07 -7.66 -7.07
C ASP A 6 64.51 -7.63 -8.51
N GLU A 7 63.89 -8.70 -9.02
CA GLU A 7 63.33 -8.71 -10.39
C GLU A 7 61.92 -8.09 -10.47
N ASP A 8 61.17 -8.09 -9.37
CA ASP A 8 59.81 -7.54 -9.30
C ASP A 8 59.79 -6.00 -9.27
N ASP A 9 60.82 -5.37 -8.67
CA ASP A 9 60.92 -3.91 -8.54
C ASP A 9 61.26 -3.21 -9.87
N ASP A 10 62.03 -3.87 -10.75
CA ASP A 10 62.38 -3.35 -12.07
C ASP A 10 61.19 -3.30 -13.05
N ILE A 11 60.23 -4.22 -12.90
CA ILE A 11 59.00 -4.27 -13.72
C ILE A 11 58.01 -3.19 -13.26
N GLU A 12 57.86 -2.97 -11.95
CA GLU A 12 56.95 -1.96 -11.40
C GLU A 12 57.32 -0.53 -11.81
N MET A 13 58.61 -0.23 -11.99
CA MET A 13 59.12 1.11 -12.32
C MET A 13 58.59 1.69 -13.65
N THR A 14 58.06 0.84 -14.54
CA THR A 14 57.49 1.26 -15.84
C THR A 14 55.96 1.26 -15.87
N MET A 15 55.31 0.72 -14.85
CA MET A 15 53.87 0.55 -14.78
C MET A 15 53.17 1.77 -14.17
N THR A 16 51.96 2.07 -14.64
CA THR A 16 51.08 3.02 -13.96
C THR A 16 50.66 2.49 -12.59
N THR A 17 50.26 3.37 -11.66
CA THR A 17 49.84 2.97 -10.30
C THR A 17 48.68 1.98 -10.28
N MET A 18 47.80 2.01 -11.30
CA MET A 18 46.71 1.03 -11.45
C MET A 18 47.23 -0.33 -11.96
N GLU A 19 48.19 -0.34 -12.88
CA GLU A 19 48.82 -1.57 -13.39
C GLU A 19 49.65 -2.26 -12.29
N GLN A 20 50.33 -1.49 -11.44
CA GLN A 20 51.01 -2.02 -10.25
C GLN A 20 50.03 -2.68 -9.27
N PHE A 21 48.86 -2.07 -9.05
CA PHE A 21 47.81 -2.66 -8.22
C PHE A 21 47.30 -3.98 -8.81
N ASP A 22 46.98 -4.00 -10.11
CA ASP A 22 46.51 -5.21 -10.79
C ASP A 22 47.59 -6.31 -10.78
N HIS A 23 48.86 -5.94 -10.95
CA HIS A 23 49.99 -6.87 -10.88
C HIS A 23 50.11 -7.53 -9.50
N ARG A 24 50.14 -6.75 -8.42
CA ARG A 24 50.22 -7.27 -7.04
C ARG A 24 48.99 -8.09 -6.65
N LEU A 25 47.81 -7.72 -7.14
CA LEU A 25 46.57 -8.48 -6.92
C LEU A 25 46.63 -9.86 -7.59
N ASN A 26 47.20 -9.95 -8.80
CA ASN A 26 47.41 -11.24 -9.48
C ASN A 26 48.51 -12.08 -8.80
N GLN A 27 49.62 -11.47 -8.35
CA GLN A 27 50.64 -12.19 -7.58
C GLN A 27 50.06 -12.80 -6.29
N MET A 28 49.22 -12.03 -5.57
CA MET A 28 48.54 -12.52 -4.38
C MET A 28 47.60 -13.68 -4.72
N MET A 29 46.84 -13.57 -5.82
CA MET A 29 45.95 -14.62 -6.31
C MET A 29 46.71 -15.94 -6.55
N ASP A 30 47.81 -15.91 -7.28
CA ASP A 30 48.61 -17.10 -7.60
C ASP A 30 49.20 -17.74 -6.34
N LYS A 31 49.71 -16.94 -5.40
CA LYS A 31 50.24 -17.43 -4.12
C LYS A 31 49.15 -18.05 -3.24
N ILE A 32 47.92 -17.52 -3.28
CA ILE A 32 46.79 -18.10 -2.53
C ILE A 32 46.35 -19.43 -3.12
N ILE A 33 46.16 -19.47 -4.45
CA ILE A 33 45.76 -20.69 -5.18
C ILE A 33 46.78 -21.82 -4.95
N ASN A 34 48.08 -21.49 -4.96
CA ASN A 34 49.16 -22.46 -4.74
C ASN A 34 49.39 -22.82 -3.26
N LYS A 35 48.54 -22.37 -2.33
CA LYS A 35 48.63 -22.63 -0.88
C LYS A 35 49.94 -22.18 -0.21
N GLN A 36 50.64 -21.20 -0.77
CA GLN A 36 51.93 -20.69 -0.25
C GLN A 36 51.79 -19.40 0.58
N TRP A 37 50.56 -19.01 0.91
CA TRP A 37 50.24 -17.68 1.42
C TRP A 37 50.32 -17.54 2.95
N GLN A 38 50.26 -18.62 3.73
CA GLN A 38 50.09 -18.54 5.20
C GLN A 38 51.15 -17.69 5.94
N LYS A 39 52.38 -17.57 5.41
CA LYS A 39 53.44 -16.74 6.00
C LYS A 39 53.52 -15.33 5.43
N HIS A 40 53.16 -15.14 4.16
CA HIS A 40 53.36 -13.87 3.42
C HIS A 40 52.09 -13.07 3.20
N LEU A 41 50.91 -13.60 3.60
CA LEU A 41 49.63 -12.94 3.39
C LEU A 41 49.54 -11.55 4.05
N PRO A 42 49.98 -11.34 5.30
CA PRO A 42 49.92 -10.01 5.92
C PRO A 42 50.80 -8.98 5.20
N GLU A 43 51.97 -9.40 4.72
CA GLU A 43 52.92 -8.56 3.95
C GLU A 43 52.29 -8.14 2.62
N MET A 44 51.73 -9.10 1.86
CA MET A 44 51.03 -8.82 0.60
C MET A 44 49.82 -7.89 0.79
N ILE A 45 49.07 -8.06 1.89
CA ILE A 45 47.95 -7.17 2.24
C ILE A 45 48.45 -5.76 2.56
N SER A 46 49.59 -5.61 3.24
CA SER A 46 50.18 -4.29 3.53
C SER A 46 50.57 -3.56 2.25
N VAL A 47 51.23 -4.26 1.31
CA VAL A 47 51.60 -3.69 0.00
C VAL A 47 50.36 -3.27 -0.79
N LEU A 48 49.32 -4.10 -0.81
CA LEU A 48 48.05 -3.75 -1.46
C LEU A 48 47.38 -2.54 -0.80
N LYS A 49 47.38 -2.45 0.54
CA LYS A 49 46.86 -1.30 1.28
C LYS A 49 47.58 -0.01 0.86
N GLU A 50 48.91 -0.02 0.81
CA GLU A 50 49.70 1.14 0.40
C GLU A 50 49.35 1.59 -1.02
N LYS A 51 49.25 0.65 -1.98
CA LYS A 51 48.86 1.00 -3.35
C LYS A 51 47.43 1.55 -3.42
N ILE A 52 46.48 1.03 -2.63
CA ILE A 52 45.11 1.57 -2.55
C ILE A 52 45.12 3.00 -1.97
N ILE A 53 45.90 3.26 -0.92
CA ILE A 53 46.05 4.60 -0.33
C ILE A 53 46.59 5.59 -1.37
N VAL A 54 47.62 5.21 -2.12
CA VAL A 54 48.20 6.02 -3.20
C VAL A 54 47.18 6.30 -4.31
N LEU A 55 46.36 5.32 -4.68
CA LEU A 55 45.32 5.47 -5.71
C LEU A 55 44.15 6.35 -5.26
N LEU A 56 43.82 6.35 -3.96
CA LEU A 56 42.70 7.10 -3.41
C LEU A 56 43.05 8.53 -3.01
N ALA A 57 44.34 8.88 -2.95
CA ALA A 57 44.95 10.16 -2.59
C ALA A 57 43.96 11.34 -2.46
N ASN A 58 43.25 11.38 -1.33
CA ASN A 58 42.53 12.52 -0.81
C ASN A 58 42.79 12.53 0.71
N PRO A 59 43.55 13.52 1.23
CA PRO A 59 44.01 13.58 2.61
C PRO A 59 42.94 14.08 3.61
N GLU A 60 41.68 14.19 3.19
CA GLU A 60 40.58 14.40 4.12
C GLU A 60 39.96 13.05 4.48
N GLU A 61 40.74 12.22 5.18
CA GLU A 61 40.16 11.34 6.19
C GLU A 61 39.60 12.23 7.30
N SER A 62 38.49 12.93 7.00
CA SER A 62 37.58 13.31 8.07
C SER A 62 37.26 11.99 8.76
N ILE A 63 37.68 11.86 10.02
CA ILE A 63 37.33 10.78 10.93
C ILE A 63 35.83 10.54 10.74
N CYS A 64 35.48 9.61 9.86
CA CYS A 64 34.10 9.34 9.57
C CYS A 64 33.68 8.49 10.75
N THR A 65 33.15 9.18 11.76
CA THR A 65 32.41 8.57 12.85
C THR A 65 31.54 7.48 12.26
N ARG A 66 31.39 6.35 12.97
CA ARG A 66 30.62 5.17 12.55
C ARG A 66 29.20 5.58 12.13
N ASN A 67 29.07 6.04 10.89
CA ASN A 67 27.95 6.86 10.42
C ASN A 67 27.04 5.99 9.56
N LEU A 68 25.76 6.34 9.61
CA LEU A 68 24.77 5.81 8.70
C LEU A 68 25.15 6.12 7.24
N LEU A 69 25.37 5.08 6.44
CA LEU A 69 25.65 5.20 5.01
C LEU A 69 24.34 5.24 4.22
N GLN A 70 24.11 6.32 3.49
CA GLN A 70 22.97 6.44 2.58
C GLN A 70 23.35 5.94 1.18
N LEU A 71 22.79 4.80 0.77
CA LEU A 71 23.00 4.21 -0.55
C LEU A 71 21.98 4.77 -1.53
N ASN A 72 22.48 5.56 -2.49
CA ASN A 72 21.68 6.01 -3.62
C ASN A 72 22.07 5.24 -4.89
N MET A 73 21.18 4.33 -5.31
CA MET A 73 21.38 3.45 -6.46
C MET A 73 21.51 4.20 -7.80
N ASN A 74 21.07 5.46 -7.86
CA ASN A 74 21.09 6.30 -9.06
C ASN A 74 22.36 7.17 -9.16
N THR A 75 23.24 7.13 -8.15
CA THR A 75 24.49 7.91 -8.19
C THR A 75 25.49 7.35 -9.21
N LYS A 76 26.24 8.26 -9.85
CA LYS A 76 27.38 7.91 -10.70
C LYS A 76 28.54 7.49 -9.79
N ILE A 77 28.99 6.25 -9.94
CA ILE A 77 30.12 5.69 -9.19
C ILE A 77 31.42 6.26 -9.75
N ASN A 78 32.38 6.58 -8.87
CA ASN A 78 33.72 6.98 -9.29
C ASN A 78 34.40 5.83 -10.07
N PRO A 79 34.88 6.06 -11.31
CA PRO A 79 35.46 5.01 -12.13
C PRO A 79 36.71 4.36 -11.53
N LEU A 80 37.52 5.09 -10.76
CA LEU A 80 38.70 4.53 -10.08
C LEU A 80 38.29 3.57 -8.96
N GLN A 81 37.37 4.00 -8.08
CA GLN A 81 36.85 3.15 -7.01
C GLN A 81 36.14 1.90 -7.57
N PHE A 82 35.43 2.04 -8.69
CA PHE A 82 34.78 0.92 -9.38
C PHE A 82 35.80 -0.11 -9.89
N LYS A 83 36.92 0.33 -10.48
CA LYS A 83 38.00 -0.56 -10.93
C LYS A 83 38.63 -1.32 -9.77
N ILE A 84 38.97 -0.63 -8.68
CA ILE A 84 39.56 -1.25 -7.48
C ILE A 84 38.61 -2.30 -6.89
N VAL A 85 37.34 -1.94 -6.70
CA VAL A 85 36.33 -2.85 -6.15
C VAL A 85 36.14 -4.08 -7.05
N ASN A 86 36.05 -3.92 -8.38
CA ASN A 86 35.93 -5.07 -9.28
C ASN A 86 37.18 -5.95 -9.28
N GLY A 87 38.38 -5.37 -9.19
CA GLY A 87 39.63 -6.14 -9.05
C GLY A 87 39.59 -7.02 -7.80
N LEU A 88 39.18 -6.46 -6.66
CA LEU A 88 39.02 -7.20 -5.41
C LEU A 88 37.91 -8.25 -5.48
N LEU A 89 36.75 -7.94 -6.07
CA LEU A 89 35.69 -8.92 -6.28
C LEU A 89 36.15 -10.09 -7.17
N ASN A 90 36.92 -9.82 -8.23
CA ASN A 90 37.51 -10.85 -9.08
C ASN A 90 38.51 -11.74 -8.33
N LEU A 91 39.28 -11.17 -7.40
CA LEU A 91 40.14 -11.93 -6.49
C LEU A 91 39.32 -12.94 -5.68
N PHE A 92 38.24 -12.48 -5.03
CA PHE A 92 37.34 -13.36 -4.29
C PHE A 92 36.77 -14.47 -5.18
N CYS A 93 36.34 -14.16 -6.40
CA CYS A 93 35.76 -15.15 -7.31
C CYS A 93 36.75 -16.27 -7.69
N LYS A 94 37.95 -15.90 -8.16
CA LYS A 94 38.96 -16.86 -8.62
C LYS A 94 39.56 -17.67 -7.47
N VAL A 95 39.81 -17.04 -6.32
CA VAL A 95 40.36 -17.73 -5.17
C VAL A 95 39.33 -18.68 -4.54
N SER A 96 38.07 -18.24 -4.39
CA SER A 96 37.02 -19.11 -3.85
C SER A 96 36.76 -20.32 -4.75
N GLU A 97 36.83 -20.16 -6.07
CA GLU A 97 36.72 -21.29 -7.00
C GLU A 97 37.81 -22.34 -6.76
N ALA A 98 39.06 -21.93 -6.56
CA ALA A 98 40.17 -22.85 -6.29
C ALA A 98 40.10 -23.49 -4.89
N CYS A 99 39.69 -22.73 -3.87
CA CYS A 99 39.72 -23.18 -2.48
C CYS A 99 38.53 -24.06 -2.10
N LEU A 100 37.32 -23.78 -2.62
CA LEU A 100 36.08 -24.47 -2.20
C LEU A 100 35.91 -25.87 -2.82
N VAL A 101 36.79 -26.28 -3.73
CA VAL A 101 36.79 -27.65 -4.33
C VAL A 101 37.38 -28.69 -3.37
N VAL A 102 38.11 -28.27 -2.33
CA VAL A 102 38.83 -29.16 -1.40
C VAL A 102 37.99 -29.46 -0.15
N ASP A 103 38.09 -30.69 0.36
CA ASP A 103 37.51 -31.06 1.66
C ASP A 103 38.11 -30.19 2.79
N ASN A 104 37.26 -29.49 3.54
CA ASN A 104 37.61 -28.48 4.56
C ASN A 104 38.46 -27.31 4.02
N PRO A 105 37.82 -26.35 3.32
CA PRO A 105 38.54 -25.20 2.75
C PRO A 105 39.08 -24.27 3.85
N ASP A 106 40.38 -23.93 3.78
CA ASP A 106 40.98 -22.86 4.59
C ASP A 106 40.61 -21.50 3.99
N LEU A 107 39.71 -20.79 4.67
CA LEU A 107 39.20 -19.49 4.27
C LEU A 107 39.78 -18.34 5.13
N SER A 108 40.87 -18.57 5.88
CA SER A 108 41.44 -17.53 6.74
C SER A 108 42.01 -16.34 5.95
N TRP A 109 42.34 -16.52 4.67
CA TRP A 109 42.75 -15.43 3.77
C TRP A 109 41.64 -14.37 3.58
N ALA A 110 40.38 -14.81 3.51
CA ALA A 110 39.24 -13.95 3.24
C ALA A 110 38.92 -13.04 4.44
N VAL A 111 39.15 -13.51 5.67
CA VAL A 111 39.01 -12.69 6.89
C VAL A 111 39.92 -11.47 6.82
N GLN A 112 41.21 -11.67 6.49
CA GLN A 112 42.20 -10.59 6.47
C GLN A 112 41.92 -9.57 5.36
N LEU A 113 41.45 -10.03 4.20
CA LEU A 113 41.01 -9.15 3.11
C LEU A 113 39.78 -8.33 3.47
N VAL A 114 38.81 -8.91 4.19
CA VAL A 114 37.62 -8.18 4.65
C VAL A 114 37.98 -7.18 5.74
N ASP A 115 38.91 -7.50 6.64
CA ASP A 115 39.43 -6.55 7.62
C ASP A 115 40.12 -5.37 6.92
N MET A 116 40.91 -5.63 5.88
CA MET A 116 41.49 -4.58 5.02
C MET A 116 40.42 -3.71 4.34
N LEU A 117 39.41 -4.31 3.71
CA LEU A 117 38.29 -3.58 3.09
C LEU A 117 37.52 -2.72 4.11
N GLY A 118 37.43 -3.20 5.35
CA GLY A 118 36.80 -2.51 6.45
C GLY A 118 37.46 -1.18 6.81
N GLU A 119 38.77 -1.07 6.65
CA GLU A 119 39.52 0.16 6.92
C GLU A 119 39.25 1.27 5.88
N PHE A 120 38.94 0.90 4.63
CA PHE A 120 38.71 1.85 3.54
C PHE A 120 37.25 2.31 3.41
N THR A 121 36.81 3.20 4.31
CA THR A 121 35.42 3.73 4.34
C THR A 121 34.97 4.40 3.03
N THR A 122 35.89 5.00 2.28
CA THR A 122 35.62 5.63 0.97
C THR A 122 35.19 4.62 -0.09
N LEU A 123 35.55 3.35 0.05
CA LEU A 123 35.18 2.26 -0.86
C LEU A 123 33.84 1.63 -0.49
N HIS A 124 33.37 1.76 0.76
CA HIS A 124 32.16 1.06 1.26
C HIS A 124 30.92 1.39 0.42
N HIS A 125 30.68 2.67 0.12
CA HIS A 125 29.55 3.07 -0.74
C HIS A 125 29.63 2.39 -2.12
N THR A 126 30.79 2.45 -2.78
CA THR A 126 30.99 1.87 -4.10
C THR A 126 30.85 0.34 -4.07
N LEU A 127 31.43 -0.33 -3.07
CA LEU A 127 31.29 -1.77 -2.85
C LEU A 127 29.82 -2.19 -2.72
N PHE A 128 29.06 -1.50 -1.87
CA PHE A 128 27.64 -1.84 -1.62
C PHE A 128 26.77 -1.59 -2.85
N VAL A 129 26.99 -0.49 -3.59
CA VAL A 129 26.25 -0.23 -4.83
C VAL A 129 26.58 -1.28 -5.89
N VAL A 130 27.85 -1.66 -6.06
CA VAL A 130 28.27 -2.69 -7.02
C VAL A 130 27.66 -4.04 -6.68
N ILE A 131 27.80 -4.52 -5.43
CA ILE A 131 27.19 -5.77 -4.98
C ILE A 131 25.69 -5.75 -5.20
N THR A 132 25.02 -4.66 -4.79
CA THR A 132 23.57 -4.53 -4.96
C THR A 132 23.18 -4.56 -6.44
N ARG A 133 23.95 -3.92 -7.33
CA ARG A 133 23.71 -3.96 -8.78
C ARG A 133 23.91 -5.36 -9.36
N LEU A 134 24.97 -6.07 -8.95
CA LEU A 134 25.25 -7.45 -9.39
C LEU A 134 24.07 -8.37 -9.07
N VAL A 135 23.62 -8.38 -7.80
CA VAL A 135 22.54 -9.28 -7.36
C VAL A 135 21.15 -8.87 -7.83
N THR A 136 20.99 -7.69 -8.47
CA THR A 136 19.67 -7.20 -8.91
C THR A 136 19.53 -7.08 -10.41
N TYR A 137 20.60 -6.79 -11.16
CA TYR A 137 20.55 -6.56 -12.61
C TYR A 137 21.36 -7.56 -13.42
N GLN A 138 22.47 -8.06 -12.90
CA GLN A 138 23.41 -8.90 -13.66
C GLN A 138 23.31 -10.38 -13.29
N ILE A 139 22.17 -10.79 -12.72
CA ILE A 139 21.92 -12.16 -12.26
C ILE A 139 22.17 -13.20 -13.37
N ASN A 140 21.82 -12.88 -14.61
CA ASN A 140 21.94 -13.81 -15.75
C ASN A 140 23.37 -13.95 -16.29
N GLU A 141 24.26 -13.03 -15.93
CA GLU A 141 25.66 -13.04 -16.36
C GLU A 141 26.57 -13.79 -15.35
N MET A 142 26.04 -14.12 -14.17
CA MET A 142 26.84 -14.68 -13.07
C MET A 142 26.93 -16.22 -13.14
N GLU A 143 28.15 -16.69 -13.43
CA GLU A 143 28.54 -18.10 -13.34
C GLU A 143 28.75 -18.58 -11.89
N SER A 144 28.96 -19.90 -11.73
CA SER A 144 29.10 -20.55 -10.42
C SER A 144 30.26 -19.98 -9.57
N HIS A 145 31.39 -19.65 -10.19
CA HIS A 145 32.54 -19.07 -9.49
C HIS A 145 32.27 -17.66 -8.96
N HIS A 146 31.49 -16.85 -9.70
CA HIS A 146 31.04 -15.53 -9.23
C HIS A 146 30.15 -15.65 -7.98
N ILE A 147 29.25 -16.62 -7.97
CA ILE A 147 28.36 -16.88 -6.83
C ILE A 147 29.15 -17.33 -5.59
N ALA A 148 30.15 -18.19 -5.79
CA ALA A 148 31.02 -18.69 -4.73
C ALA A 148 31.93 -17.59 -4.13
N GLY A 149 32.49 -16.72 -4.98
CA GLY A 149 33.25 -15.55 -4.51
C GLY A 149 32.37 -14.58 -3.72
N LEU A 150 31.19 -14.26 -4.26
CA LEU A 150 30.25 -13.35 -3.61
C LEU A 150 29.74 -13.91 -2.28
N SER A 151 29.42 -15.21 -2.20
CA SER A 151 28.98 -15.84 -0.96
C SER A 151 30.07 -15.81 0.11
N THR A 152 31.31 -16.11 -0.26
CA THR A 152 32.48 -16.03 0.63
C THR A 152 32.64 -14.62 1.20
N LEU A 153 32.60 -13.60 0.34
CA LEU A 153 32.66 -12.21 0.76
C LEU A 153 31.52 -11.85 1.72
N LEU A 154 30.27 -12.21 1.38
CA LEU A 154 29.10 -11.93 2.21
C LEU A 154 29.17 -12.63 3.58
N THR A 155 29.72 -13.84 3.64
CA THR A 155 29.95 -14.58 4.89
C THR A 155 30.83 -13.78 5.85
N PHE A 156 32.00 -13.35 5.40
CA PHE A 156 32.93 -12.60 6.25
C PHE A 156 32.45 -11.16 6.52
N MET A 157 31.75 -10.52 5.58
CA MET A 157 31.09 -9.23 5.83
C MET A 157 30.00 -9.34 6.90
N SER A 158 29.24 -10.44 6.94
CA SER A 158 28.23 -10.66 8.01
C SER A 158 28.89 -10.84 9.38
N MET A 159 29.98 -11.61 9.45
CA MET A 159 30.76 -11.81 10.69
C MET A 159 31.35 -10.49 11.21
N LYS A 160 31.90 -9.66 10.30
CA LYS A 160 32.53 -8.37 10.61
C LYS A 160 31.63 -7.16 10.33
N SER A 161 30.31 -7.35 10.39
CA SER A 161 29.29 -6.33 10.03
C SER A 161 29.44 -5.00 10.77
N GLN A 162 29.97 -5.00 11.99
CA GLN A 162 30.23 -3.78 12.77
C GLN A 162 31.26 -2.84 12.13
N ILE A 163 32.19 -3.36 11.31
CA ILE A 163 33.23 -2.55 10.66
C ILE A 163 32.63 -1.66 9.56
N PHE A 164 31.54 -2.12 8.94
CA PHE A 164 30.91 -1.51 7.77
C PHE A 164 29.79 -0.50 8.09
N GLY A 165 29.38 -0.39 9.36
CA GLY A 165 28.31 0.51 9.80
C GLY A 165 26.90 0.12 9.33
N LEU A 166 25.93 1.01 9.63
CA LEU A 166 24.52 0.84 9.26
C LEU A 166 24.22 1.52 7.92
N VAL A 167 23.26 0.99 7.19
CA VAL A 167 22.90 1.42 5.84
C VAL A 167 21.42 1.79 5.72
N GLU A 168 21.13 2.84 4.94
CA GLU A 168 19.79 3.28 4.53
C GLU A 168 19.73 3.48 3.01
N PHE A 169 18.63 3.10 2.33
CA PHE A 169 18.48 3.31 0.88
C PHE A 169 17.75 4.64 0.58
N SER A 170 18.44 5.61 -0.01
CA SER A 170 17.89 6.91 -0.44
C SER A 170 17.76 6.98 -1.97
N PRO A 171 16.82 7.75 -2.56
CA PRO A 171 15.83 8.65 -1.95
C PRO A 171 14.45 7.96 -1.70
N CYS A 172 14.43 6.72 -1.22
CA CYS A 172 13.17 5.98 -1.09
C CYS A 172 12.34 6.41 0.14
N THR A 173 11.04 6.61 -0.04
CA THR A 173 10.13 6.98 1.05
C THR A 173 9.57 5.80 1.83
N SER A 174 9.72 4.57 1.34
CA SER A 174 9.16 3.39 1.99
C SER A 174 9.78 3.15 3.37
N SER A 175 8.95 2.78 4.36
CA SER A 175 9.40 2.43 5.72
C SER A 175 10.50 1.37 5.69
N TYR A 176 10.34 0.40 4.80
CA TYR A 176 11.33 -0.64 4.55
C TYR A 176 12.68 -0.09 4.08
N CYS A 177 12.71 0.81 3.08
CA CYS A 177 13.96 1.35 2.56
C CYS A 177 14.64 2.31 3.58
N LYS A 178 13.88 2.89 4.55
CA LYS A 178 14.35 3.77 5.65
C LYS A 178 14.90 3.08 6.90
N GLU A 179 14.58 1.80 7.11
CA GLU A 179 15.02 1.06 8.29
C GLU A 179 16.56 0.89 8.32
N LYS A 180 17.20 1.26 9.43
CA LYS A 180 18.67 1.22 9.57
C LYS A 180 19.13 -0.19 9.96
N GLN A 181 19.84 -0.86 9.05
CA GLN A 181 20.33 -2.23 9.24
C GLN A 181 21.75 -2.38 8.69
N TYR A 182 22.44 -3.45 9.07
CA TYR A 182 23.71 -3.80 8.42
C TYR A 182 23.49 -4.13 6.94
N PHE A 183 24.49 -3.84 6.10
CA PHE A 183 24.41 -4.01 4.65
C PHE A 183 23.93 -5.43 4.24
N THR A 184 24.52 -6.48 4.82
CA THR A 184 24.19 -7.87 4.46
C THR A 184 22.74 -8.23 4.81
N GLN A 185 22.26 -7.85 5.99
CA GLN A 185 20.85 -8.01 6.40
C GLN A 185 19.89 -7.29 5.43
N LYS A 186 20.25 -6.06 5.06
CA LYS A 186 19.47 -5.26 4.12
C LYS A 186 19.44 -5.91 2.73
N LEU A 187 20.58 -6.40 2.27
CA LEU A 187 20.75 -7.09 0.98
C LEU A 187 19.85 -8.32 0.91
N TRP A 188 19.90 -9.21 1.92
CA TRP A 188 19.06 -10.41 1.98
C TRP A 188 17.59 -10.09 1.88
N THR A 189 17.16 -9.00 2.51
CA THR A 189 15.77 -8.58 2.48
C THR A 189 15.39 -8.00 1.11
N CYS A 190 16.30 -7.29 0.44
CA CYS A 190 16.10 -6.69 -0.90
C CYS A 190 16.13 -7.69 -2.05
N LEU A 191 16.66 -8.90 -1.88
CA LEU A 191 16.74 -9.89 -2.96
C LEU A 191 15.34 -10.22 -3.52
N PRO A 192 15.09 -9.97 -4.82
CA PRO A 192 13.80 -10.27 -5.43
C PRO A 192 13.65 -11.77 -5.67
N LEU A 193 12.42 -12.29 -5.50
CA LEU A 193 12.07 -13.71 -5.73
C LEU A 193 10.93 -13.85 -6.76
N GLN A 194 10.85 -12.92 -7.71
CA GLN A 194 9.66 -12.79 -8.56
C GLN A 194 9.67 -13.72 -9.76
N THR A 195 10.86 -14.04 -10.27
CA THR A 195 11.05 -14.80 -11.52
C THR A 195 11.83 -16.08 -11.27
N ALA A 196 11.72 -17.05 -12.18
CA ALA A 196 12.49 -18.29 -12.16
C ALA A 196 13.99 -18.03 -12.01
N GLN A 197 14.54 -17.12 -12.80
CA GLN A 197 15.97 -16.76 -12.79
C GLN A 197 16.40 -16.21 -11.44
N GLN A 198 15.61 -15.30 -10.86
CA GLN A 198 15.88 -14.73 -9.55
C GLN A 198 15.81 -15.80 -8.44
N MET A 199 14.83 -16.69 -8.49
CA MET A 199 14.67 -17.76 -7.51
C MET A 199 15.83 -18.76 -7.56
N ILE A 200 16.24 -19.21 -8.76
CA ILE A 200 17.41 -20.09 -8.94
C ILE A 200 18.67 -19.42 -8.41
N PHE A 201 18.91 -18.17 -8.82
CA PHE A 201 20.07 -17.42 -8.39
C PHE A 201 20.13 -17.25 -6.87
N CYS A 202 19.01 -16.84 -6.25
CA CYS A 202 18.93 -16.68 -4.80
C CYS A 202 19.17 -18.01 -4.09
N LEU A 203 18.63 -19.11 -4.61
CA LEU A 203 18.87 -20.44 -4.03
C LEU A 203 20.37 -20.80 -4.10
N ARG A 204 21.01 -20.61 -5.26
CA ARG A 204 22.46 -20.86 -5.44
C ARG A 204 23.31 -20.01 -4.49
N LEU A 205 23.03 -18.72 -4.41
CA LEU A 205 23.75 -17.78 -3.55
C LEU A 205 23.59 -18.13 -2.07
N MET A 206 22.35 -18.41 -1.63
CA MET A 206 22.07 -18.79 -0.24
C MET A 206 22.69 -20.14 0.10
N SER A 207 22.62 -21.13 -0.78
CA SER A 207 23.30 -22.43 -0.59
C SER A 207 24.81 -22.25 -0.46
N SER A 208 25.43 -21.50 -1.37
CA SER A 208 26.87 -21.25 -1.31
C SER A 208 27.25 -20.48 -0.02
N TYR A 209 26.42 -19.52 0.41
CA TYR A 209 26.61 -18.81 1.68
C TYR A 209 26.53 -19.74 2.89
N PHE A 210 25.49 -20.57 2.99
CA PHE A 210 25.37 -21.54 4.10
C PHE A 210 26.51 -22.54 4.09
N PHE A 211 26.95 -23.00 2.92
CA PHE A 211 28.12 -23.87 2.80
C PHE A 211 29.38 -23.20 3.34
N CYS A 212 29.64 -21.93 2.99
CA CYS A 212 30.79 -21.19 3.52
C CYS A 212 30.69 -21.00 5.04
N VAL A 213 29.52 -20.55 5.52
CA VAL A 213 29.30 -20.32 6.96
C VAL A 213 29.50 -21.60 7.77
N PHE A 214 28.95 -22.73 7.34
CA PHE A 214 29.03 -23.99 8.07
C PHE A 214 30.43 -24.62 8.12
N ASN A 215 31.32 -24.24 7.19
CA ASN A 215 32.72 -24.66 7.21
C ASN A 215 33.59 -23.72 8.07
N VAL A 216 33.18 -22.48 8.30
CA VAL A 216 33.96 -21.48 9.05
C VAL A 216 33.51 -21.34 10.50
N VAL A 217 32.19 -21.44 10.74
CA VAL A 217 31.59 -21.15 12.04
C VAL A 217 31.25 -22.44 12.76
N ASP A 218 31.73 -22.56 13.99
CA ASP A 218 31.21 -23.54 14.94
C ASP A 218 30.02 -22.97 15.71
N ASN A 219 28.82 -23.51 15.46
CA ASN A 219 27.55 -23.00 15.98
C ASN A 219 27.48 -23.00 17.51
N SER A 220 28.26 -23.85 18.20
CA SER A 220 28.23 -23.94 19.67
C SER A 220 28.84 -22.74 20.39
N CYS A 221 29.57 -21.87 19.70
CA CYS A 221 30.37 -20.80 20.29
C CYS A 221 29.85 -19.39 19.98
N LEU A 222 28.72 -19.25 19.28
CA LEU A 222 28.18 -17.95 18.89
C LEU A 222 27.33 -17.32 20.00
N LEU A 223 27.54 -16.02 20.24
CA LEU A 223 26.62 -15.19 21.02
C LEU A 223 25.34 -14.89 20.21
N GLU A 224 24.22 -14.64 20.88
CA GLU A 224 22.92 -14.36 20.23
C GLU A 224 22.99 -13.17 19.24
N GLU A 225 23.74 -12.12 19.57
CA GLU A 225 23.91 -10.96 18.69
C GLU A 225 24.70 -11.28 17.41
N ASP A 226 25.66 -12.20 17.49
CA ASP A 226 26.43 -12.65 16.33
C ASP A 226 25.58 -13.57 15.46
N TYR A 227 24.74 -14.39 16.10
CA TYR A 227 23.82 -15.31 15.45
C TYR A 227 22.83 -14.57 14.54
N ASN A 228 22.18 -13.50 15.04
CA ASN A 228 21.21 -12.74 14.24
C ASN A 228 21.85 -11.94 13.08
N ARG A 229 23.16 -11.67 13.15
CA ARG A 229 23.91 -11.02 12.07
C ARG A 229 24.31 -12.01 10.98
N ILE A 230 24.76 -13.21 11.36
CA ILE A 230 25.20 -14.27 10.44
C ILE A 230 24.01 -15.00 9.83
N PHE A 231 22.94 -15.22 10.61
CA PHE A 231 21.73 -15.92 10.21
C PHE A 231 20.48 -15.04 10.35
N PRO A 232 20.32 -14.00 9.51
CA PRO A 232 19.12 -13.16 9.55
C PRO A 232 17.86 -13.99 9.29
N HIS A 233 16.79 -13.74 10.06
CA HIS A 233 15.51 -14.45 9.93
C HIS A 233 15.01 -14.54 8.48
N ILE A 234 15.06 -13.42 7.75
CA ILE A 234 14.61 -13.33 6.37
C ILE A 234 15.42 -14.21 5.40
N LEU A 235 16.72 -14.40 5.65
CA LEU A 235 17.57 -15.27 4.84
C LEU A 235 17.10 -16.72 4.99
N ILE A 236 16.89 -17.16 6.23
CA ILE A 236 16.42 -18.51 6.53
C ILE A 236 15.03 -18.74 5.95
N GLN A 237 14.11 -17.79 6.14
CA GLN A 237 12.74 -17.87 5.61
C GLN A 237 12.71 -17.95 4.08
N LYS A 238 13.49 -17.11 3.38
CA LYS A 238 13.61 -17.17 1.91
C LYS A 238 14.21 -18.49 1.45
N PHE A 239 15.25 -18.99 2.13
CA PHE A 239 15.86 -20.28 1.79
C PHE A 239 14.88 -21.45 2.00
N MET A 240 14.14 -21.47 3.11
CA MET A 240 13.09 -22.46 3.37
C MET A 240 11.99 -22.41 2.31
N PHE A 241 11.52 -21.20 1.96
CA PHE A 241 10.54 -20.98 0.90
C PHE A 241 11.02 -21.56 -0.44
N LEU A 242 12.24 -21.21 -0.87
CA LEU A 242 12.81 -21.68 -2.14
C LEU A 242 13.03 -23.19 -2.15
N CYS A 243 13.53 -23.78 -1.05
CA CYS A 243 13.73 -25.21 -0.94
C CYS A 243 12.40 -25.98 -1.06
N GLN A 244 11.36 -25.55 -0.36
CA GLN A 244 10.04 -26.20 -0.40
C GLN A 244 9.34 -26.03 -1.76
N ARG A 245 9.60 -24.91 -2.46
CA ARG A 245 9.02 -24.61 -3.77
C ARG A 245 9.73 -25.35 -4.91
N LEU A 246 11.05 -25.30 -4.95
CA LEU A 246 11.84 -25.69 -6.12
C LEU A 246 12.33 -27.14 -6.06
N ILE A 247 12.59 -27.69 -4.87
CA ILE A 247 13.24 -29.01 -4.74
C ILE A 247 12.17 -30.11 -4.70
N PRO A 248 12.07 -30.99 -5.71
CA PRO A 248 11.02 -32.00 -5.79
C PRO A 248 10.99 -32.95 -4.60
N GLU A 249 12.14 -33.36 -4.05
CA GLU A 249 12.21 -34.30 -2.92
C GLU A 249 11.77 -33.71 -1.59
N LEU A 250 11.68 -32.38 -1.50
CA LEU A 250 11.09 -31.71 -0.35
C LEU A 250 9.60 -31.44 -0.54
N LYS A 251 9.08 -31.60 -1.77
CA LYS A 251 7.65 -31.62 -2.03
C LYS A 251 7.06 -32.90 -1.42
N ARG A 252 5.87 -32.80 -0.84
CA ARG A 252 5.20 -33.94 -0.18
C ARG A 252 4.63 -34.99 -1.14
N ARG A 253 5.01 -34.95 -2.42
CA ARG A 253 4.74 -35.98 -3.42
C ARG A 253 6.06 -36.40 -4.07
N PRO A 254 6.39 -37.70 -4.09
CA PRO A 254 7.53 -38.18 -4.85
C PRO A 254 7.18 -38.09 -6.34
N LEU A 255 7.48 -36.97 -6.98
CA LEU A 255 7.75 -37.01 -8.41
C LEU A 255 8.97 -37.91 -8.60
N GLN A 256 9.00 -38.74 -9.64
CA GLN A 256 10.18 -39.57 -9.99
C GLN A 256 11.42 -38.74 -10.37
N GLN A 257 11.38 -37.42 -10.18
CA GLN A 257 12.42 -36.48 -10.51
C GLN A 257 13.30 -36.25 -9.28
N THR A 258 14.56 -36.65 -9.39
CA THR A 258 15.61 -36.30 -8.42
C THR A 258 16.17 -34.92 -8.73
N ALA A 259 16.42 -34.12 -7.69
CA ALA A 259 17.25 -32.94 -7.77
C ALA A 259 18.56 -33.29 -8.46
N SER A 260 18.92 -32.49 -9.45
CA SER A 260 20.16 -32.62 -10.19
C SER A 260 20.93 -31.30 -10.13
N GLY A 261 22.25 -31.41 -10.25
CA GLY A 261 23.16 -30.26 -10.23
C GLY A 261 23.01 -29.42 -8.97
N GLU A 262 22.67 -28.15 -9.16
CA GLU A 262 22.75 -27.09 -8.13
C GLU A 262 21.68 -27.21 -7.04
N LEU A 263 20.55 -27.86 -7.34
CA LEU A 263 19.50 -28.16 -6.36
C LEU A 263 19.96 -29.19 -5.32
N LEU A 264 20.95 -30.01 -5.66
CA LEU A 264 21.49 -31.05 -4.78
C LEU A 264 22.23 -30.44 -3.58
N MET A 265 23.02 -29.38 -3.81
CA MET A 265 23.70 -28.66 -2.72
C MET A 265 22.70 -28.05 -1.76
N ALA A 266 21.65 -27.39 -2.28
CA ALA A 266 20.57 -26.85 -1.47
C ALA A 266 19.87 -27.93 -0.64
N LEU A 267 19.61 -29.10 -1.24
CA LEU A 267 19.01 -30.25 -0.55
C LEU A 267 19.91 -30.79 0.57
N TYR A 268 21.22 -30.91 0.34
CA TYR A 268 22.18 -31.34 1.36
C TYR A 268 22.23 -30.37 2.53
N ILE A 269 22.31 -29.07 2.25
CA ILE A 269 22.28 -28.02 3.27
C ILE A 269 20.98 -28.08 4.07
N TYR A 270 19.84 -28.17 3.38
CA TYR A 270 18.52 -28.23 4.03
C TYR A 270 18.37 -29.48 4.93
N LYS A 271 18.99 -30.62 4.56
CA LYS A 271 18.98 -31.86 5.34
C LYS A 271 20.07 -31.93 6.43
N SER A 272 21.05 -31.03 6.40
CA SER A 272 22.18 -30.98 7.33
C SER A 272 21.72 -30.81 8.79
N LYS A 273 22.55 -31.25 9.74
CA LYS A 273 22.27 -31.09 11.18
C LYS A 273 22.29 -29.61 11.58
N GLN A 274 23.30 -28.88 11.13
CA GLN A 274 23.49 -27.45 11.40
C GLN A 274 22.27 -26.63 10.94
N PHE A 275 21.74 -26.88 9.73
CA PHE A 275 20.56 -26.14 9.26
C PHE A 275 19.28 -26.54 10.01
N LYS A 276 19.13 -27.79 10.44
CA LYS A 276 17.97 -28.21 11.25
C LYS A 276 17.93 -27.52 12.61
N GLU A 277 19.08 -27.30 13.24
CA GLU A 277 19.20 -26.54 14.48
C GLU A 277 18.77 -25.08 14.28
N ILE A 278 19.26 -24.44 13.20
CA ILE A 278 18.87 -23.07 12.84
C ILE A 278 17.37 -22.97 12.58
N LYS A 279 16.82 -23.93 11.84
CA LYS A 279 15.39 -24.01 11.53
C LYS A 279 14.52 -24.22 12.77
N HIS A 280 15.00 -24.90 13.81
CA HIS A 280 14.20 -25.11 15.03
C HIS A 280 13.84 -23.78 15.72
N ASN A 281 14.73 -22.80 15.64
CA ASN A 281 14.53 -21.49 16.25
C ASN A 281 13.79 -20.51 15.32
N MET A 282 13.57 -20.88 14.05
CA MET A 282 13.12 -19.97 12.99
C MET A 282 12.08 -20.63 12.10
N GLN A 283 10.84 -20.13 12.17
CA GLN A 283 9.72 -20.69 11.42
C GLN A 283 9.33 -19.81 10.22
N LEU A 284 8.97 -20.48 9.12
CA LEU A 284 8.34 -19.86 7.97
C LEU A 284 6.83 -19.89 8.18
N THR A 285 6.27 -18.81 8.72
CA THR A 285 4.83 -18.69 8.99
C THR A 285 4.02 -18.60 7.70
N PHE A 286 2.73 -18.90 7.79
CA PHE A 286 1.79 -18.82 6.67
C PHE A 286 1.77 -17.42 6.05
N GLU A 287 1.73 -16.38 6.87
CA GLU A 287 1.75 -14.98 6.42
C GLU A 287 3.04 -14.64 5.66
N VAL A 288 4.19 -15.06 6.16
CA VAL A 288 5.48 -14.79 5.51
C VAL A 288 5.58 -15.54 4.18
N TRP A 289 5.18 -16.82 4.16
CA TRP A 289 5.11 -17.62 2.93
C TRP A 289 4.19 -16.97 1.90
N LEU A 290 2.98 -16.57 2.33
CA LEU A 290 1.98 -15.96 1.46
C LEU A 290 2.49 -14.65 0.84
N ASN A 291 3.14 -13.79 1.63
CA ASN A 291 3.71 -12.55 1.14
C ASN A 291 4.85 -12.76 0.14
N MET A 292 5.64 -13.84 0.28
CA MET A 292 6.66 -14.21 -0.72
C MET A 292 6.00 -14.71 -2.00
N GLU A 293 4.97 -15.55 -1.88
CA GLU A 293 4.27 -16.12 -3.03
C GLU A 293 3.44 -15.09 -3.81
N LEU A 294 2.82 -14.12 -3.12
CA LEU A 294 2.16 -12.97 -3.75
C LEU A 294 3.13 -12.13 -4.58
N ALA A 295 4.43 -12.10 -4.24
CA ALA A 295 5.44 -11.38 -5.00
C ALA A 295 5.93 -12.13 -6.24
N VAL A 296 5.59 -13.41 -6.43
CA VAL A 296 5.97 -14.19 -7.61
C VAL A 296 5.19 -13.72 -8.84
N CYS A 297 5.87 -13.56 -9.97
CA CYS A 297 5.29 -13.24 -11.27
C CYS A 297 4.90 -14.54 -11.99
N PRO A 298 3.60 -14.87 -12.14
CA PRO A 298 3.19 -16.16 -12.73
C PRO A 298 3.73 -16.38 -14.15
N ASN A 299 3.82 -15.31 -14.96
CA ASN A 299 4.27 -15.37 -16.35
C ASN A 299 5.79 -15.60 -16.51
N GLN A 300 6.56 -15.45 -15.44
CA GLN A 300 8.02 -15.59 -15.43
C GLN A 300 8.47 -16.61 -14.37
N ASP A 301 7.55 -17.44 -13.90
CA ASP A 301 7.79 -18.46 -12.89
C ASP A 301 8.47 -19.69 -13.49
N MET A 302 9.07 -20.52 -12.62
CA MET A 302 9.61 -21.82 -12.99
C MET A 302 8.50 -22.88 -13.08
N LEU A 303 7.49 -22.80 -12.22
CA LEU A 303 6.37 -23.75 -12.21
C LEU A 303 5.38 -23.41 -13.32
N SER A 304 4.91 -24.44 -14.03
CA SER A 304 3.74 -24.30 -14.91
C SER A 304 2.48 -23.95 -14.09
N ASP A 305 1.42 -23.47 -14.76
CA ASP A 305 0.18 -23.11 -14.07
C ASP A 305 -0.41 -24.28 -13.28
N PHE A 306 -0.34 -25.50 -13.84
CA PHE A 306 -0.81 -26.72 -13.17
C PHE A 306 0.05 -27.07 -11.95
N GLU A 307 1.39 -27.11 -12.10
CA GLU A 307 2.30 -27.40 -10.98
C GLU A 307 2.19 -26.36 -9.88
N ARG A 308 1.94 -25.09 -10.24
CA ARG A 308 1.74 -24.01 -9.29
C ARG A 308 0.45 -24.21 -8.50
N GLN A 309 -0.68 -24.50 -9.16
CA GLN A 309 -1.94 -24.79 -8.46
C GLN A 309 -1.80 -25.99 -7.53
N GLU A 310 -1.12 -27.05 -7.97
CA GLU A 310 -0.85 -28.22 -7.13
C GLU A 310 0.01 -27.86 -5.92
N TYR A 311 1.09 -27.10 -6.13
CA TYR A 311 1.96 -26.60 -5.05
C TYR A 311 1.20 -25.75 -4.04
N LEU A 312 0.43 -24.75 -4.50
CA LEU A 312 -0.34 -23.86 -3.65
C LEU A 312 -1.39 -24.63 -2.84
N HIS A 313 -2.11 -25.54 -3.49
CA HIS A 313 -3.09 -26.39 -2.82
C HIS A 313 -2.45 -27.24 -1.71
N ASP A 314 -1.31 -27.90 -2.00
CA ASP A 314 -0.61 -28.70 -1.01
C ASP A 314 -0.05 -27.85 0.14
N CYS A 315 0.48 -26.64 -0.13
CA CYS A 315 0.94 -25.71 0.89
C CYS A 315 -0.21 -25.22 1.78
N ILE A 316 -1.30 -24.73 1.21
CA ILE A 316 -2.42 -24.17 1.96
C ILE A 316 -3.12 -25.28 2.75
N TYR A 317 -3.69 -26.28 2.08
CA TYR A 317 -4.58 -27.25 2.71
C TYR A 317 -3.85 -28.33 3.50
N LYS A 318 -2.68 -28.79 3.06
CA LYS A 318 -1.97 -29.91 3.71
C LYS A 318 -0.86 -29.47 4.64
N HIS A 319 -0.26 -28.30 4.45
CA HIS A 319 0.79 -27.81 5.33
C HIS A 319 0.27 -26.79 6.32
N TYR A 320 -0.06 -25.58 5.87
CA TYR A 320 -0.31 -24.46 6.78
C TYR A 320 -1.62 -24.60 7.54
N MET A 321 -2.66 -25.08 6.89
CA MET A 321 -3.93 -25.39 7.57
C MET A 321 -3.75 -26.43 8.69
N ALA A 322 -2.95 -27.46 8.48
CA ALA A 322 -2.73 -28.53 9.46
C ALA A 322 -1.74 -28.18 10.58
N THR A 323 -0.92 -27.15 10.39
CA THR A 323 0.14 -26.75 11.32
C THR A 323 -0.45 -25.87 12.42
N THR A 324 0.03 -25.99 13.66
CA THR A 324 -0.45 -25.20 14.81
C THR A 324 -0.15 -23.71 14.61
N LYS A 325 -0.84 -22.83 15.35
CA LYS A 325 -0.58 -21.37 15.25
C LYS A 325 0.79 -21.01 15.82
N GLU A 326 1.20 -21.72 16.87
CA GLU A 326 2.51 -21.61 17.51
C GLU A 326 3.65 -22.01 16.56
N ASP A 327 3.39 -22.98 15.67
CA ASP A 327 4.33 -23.41 14.63
C ASP A 327 4.21 -22.62 13.31
N GLY A 328 3.53 -21.46 13.34
CA GLY A 328 3.37 -20.57 12.20
C GLY A 328 2.31 -20.99 11.18
N GLY A 329 1.45 -21.97 11.52
CA GLY A 329 0.31 -22.41 10.73
C GLY A 329 -1.01 -21.77 11.14
N CYS A 330 -2.11 -22.42 10.80
CA CYS A 330 -3.47 -21.90 10.99
C CYS A 330 -4.34 -22.76 11.92
N ASN A 331 -3.89 -23.96 12.31
CA ASN A 331 -4.60 -24.89 13.20
C ASN A 331 -6.06 -25.15 12.77
N TYR A 332 -6.29 -25.34 11.47
CA TYR A 332 -7.59 -25.50 10.83
C TYR A 332 -8.59 -24.36 11.10
N ASP A 333 -8.11 -23.20 11.52
CA ASP A 333 -8.93 -22.00 11.70
C ASP A 333 -9.09 -21.27 10.36
N TYR A 334 -10.19 -21.58 9.66
CA TYR A 334 -10.52 -20.97 8.38
C TYR A 334 -10.69 -19.45 8.49
N ARG A 335 -11.24 -18.92 9.59
CA ARG A 335 -11.46 -17.49 9.78
C ARG A 335 -10.13 -16.76 9.92
N TYR A 336 -9.21 -17.30 10.71
CA TYR A 336 -7.85 -16.78 10.83
C TYR A 336 -7.09 -16.84 9.49
N THR A 337 -7.18 -17.98 8.79
CA THR A 337 -6.54 -18.17 7.48
C THR A 337 -7.05 -17.16 6.44
N CYS A 338 -8.37 -17.03 6.32
CA CYS A 338 -9.01 -16.06 5.43
C CYS A 338 -8.61 -14.63 5.77
N SER A 339 -8.48 -14.31 7.07
CA SER A 339 -8.04 -12.98 7.52
C SER A 339 -6.61 -12.66 7.07
N ILE A 340 -5.66 -13.58 7.27
CA ILE A 340 -4.27 -13.40 6.80
C ILE A 340 -4.22 -13.25 5.28
N MET A 341 -5.01 -14.07 4.56
CA MET A 341 -5.05 -14.03 3.10
C MET A 341 -5.60 -12.70 2.59
N LEU A 342 -6.73 -12.27 3.11
CA LEU A 342 -7.36 -11.01 2.74
C LEU A 342 -6.45 -9.82 3.05
N GLU A 343 -5.86 -9.77 4.25
CA GLU A 343 -4.96 -8.69 4.65
C GLU A 343 -3.70 -8.64 3.77
N SER A 344 -3.10 -9.79 3.45
CA SER A 344 -1.91 -9.84 2.59
C SER A 344 -2.21 -9.38 1.17
N VAL A 345 -3.39 -9.72 0.62
CA VAL A 345 -3.83 -9.24 -0.71
C VAL A 345 -4.06 -7.73 -0.68
N ILE A 346 -4.79 -7.22 0.31
CA ILE A 346 -5.03 -5.77 0.49
C ILE A 346 -3.72 -5.01 0.66
N HIS A 347 -2.81 -5.51 1.48
CA HIS A 347 -1.52 -4.88 1.71
C HIS A 347 -0.66 -4.86 0.44
N SER A 348 -0.76 -5.89 -0.40
CA SER A 348 -0.11 -5.96 -1.70
C SER A 348 -0.68 -4.95 -2.71
N ASP A 349 -1.98 -4.65 -2.66
CA ASP A 349 -2.62 -3.58 -3.45
C ASP A 349 -2.24 -2.18 -2.93
N MET A 350 -2.25 -1.96 -1.61
CA MET A 350 -1.87 -0.66 -1.04
C MET A 350 -0.43 -0.28 -1.39
N ARG A 351 0.48 -1.27 -1.41
CA ARG A 351 1.85 -1.10 -1.86
C ARG A 351 1.97 -0.72 -3.34
N SER A 352 1.00 -1.05 -4.21
CA SER A 352 1.03 -0.58 -5.61
C SER A 352 0.58 0.87 -5.73
N TYR A 353 -0.40 1.31 -4.91
CA TYR A 353 -0.92 2.69 -4.91
C TYR A 353 0.07 3.76 -4.47
N SER A 354 0.97 3.49 -3.50
CA SER A 354 1.98 4.48 -3.10
C SER A 354 3.03 4.76 -4.17
N ASN A 355 3.15 3.95 -5.23
CA ASN A 355 4.35 3.89 -6.06
C ASN A 355 4.56 5.02 -7.08
N ASN A 356 3.74 6.07 -7.05
CA ASN A 356 3.87 7.18 -8.01
C ASN A 356 4.97 8.21 -7.63
N ASP A 357 5.52 8.18 -6.41
CA ASP A 357 6.56 9.11 -5.95
C ASP A 357 7.98 8.50 -5.95
N MET A 358 8.75 8.75 -7.02
CA MET A 358 10.23 8.65 -7.12
C MET A 358 10.93 7.54 -6.28
N TYR A 359 10.71 6.26 -6.60
CA TYR A 359 11.24 5.13 -5.83
C TYR A 359 12.63 4.64 -6.25
N CYS A 360 13.39 4.13 -5.26
CA CYS A 360 14.59 3.32 -5.47
C CYS A 360 14.24 2.05 -6.27
N PRO A 361 15.08 1.62 -7.25
CA PRO A 361 14.79 0.47 -8.11
C PRO A 361 14.53 -0.86 -7.39
N LEU A 362 15.04 -1.03 -6.17
CA LEU A 362 14.82 -2.21 -5.32
C LEU A 362 13.36 -2.29 -4.86
N CYS A 363 12.84 -1.15 -4.40
CA CYS A 363 11.46 -0.99 -3.95
C CYS A 363 10.50 -1.08 -5.19
N LEU A 364 10.90 -0.56 -6.36
CA LEU A 364 10.12 -0.65 -7.63
C LEU A 364 9.99 -2.08 -8.18
N LYS A 365 11.08 -2.87 -8.16
CA LYS A 365 11.02 -4.27 -8.63
C LYS A 365 10.05 -5.07 -7.78
N ARG A 366 10.10 -4.94 -6.45
CA ARG A 366 9.24 -5.67 -5.51
C ARG A 366 7.75 -5.36 -5.66
N CYS A 367 7.39 -4.18 -6.17
CA CYS A 367 6.00 -3.71 -6.21
C CYS A 367 5.37 -3.66 -7.62
N LYS A 368 5.97 -4.28 -8.63
CA LYS A 368 5.26 -4.50 -9.91
C LYS A 368 4.03 -5.37 -9.65
N GLU A 369 2.88 -4.96 -10.18
CA GLU A 369 1.65 -5.73 -10.07
C GLU A 369 1.85 -7.13 -10.62
N THR A 370 1.67 -8.12 -9.75
CA THR A 370 1.70 -9.54 -10.08
C THR A 370 0.26 -10.02 -10.25
N ASN A 371 0.03 -10.82 -11.30
CA ASN A 371 -1.27 -11.49 -11.50
C ASN A 371 -1.52 -12.62 -10.48
N SER A 372 -0.60 -12.85 -9.53
CA SER A 372 -0.71 -13.88 -8.49
C SER A 372 -1.87 -13.64 -7.53
N LYS A 373 -2.26 -12.36 -7.31
CA LYS A 373 -3.39 -11.97 -6.45
C LYS A 373 -4.70 -12.68 -6.84
N VAL A 374 -4.95 -12.84 -8.13
CA VAL A 374 -6.16 -13.49 -8.65
C VAL A 374 -6.24 -14.95 -8.18
N ILE A 375 -5.11 -15.66 -8.14
CA ILE A 375 -5.05 -17.05 -7.68
C ILE A 375 -5.38 -17.13 -6.19
N PHE A 376 -4.86 -16.20 -5.39
CA PHE A 376 -5.16 -16.17 -3.96
C PHE A 376 -6.58 -15.75 -3.64
N ILE A 377 -7.20 -14.90 -4.46
CA ILE A 377 -8.63 -14.61 -4.36
C ILE A 377 -9.46 -15.87 -4.65
N GLN A 378 -9.05 -16.73 -5.60
CA GLN A 378 -9.72 -18.02 -5.84
C GLN A 378 -9.63 -18.95 -4.62
N TYR A 379 -8.44 -19.14 -4.05
CA TYR A 379 -8.31 -19.92 -2.82
C TYR A 379 -9.08 -19.32 -1.64
N LEU A 380 -9.13 -17.98 -1.54
CA LEU A 380 -9.94 -17.32 -0.54
C LEU A 380 -11.43 -17.63 -0.74
N GLN A 381 -11.94 -17.59 -1.98
CA GLN A 381 -13.31 -18.01 -2.28
C GLN A 381 -13.58 -19.47 -1.87
N GLU A 382 -12.64 -20.38 -2.11
CA GLU A 382 -12.75 -21.79 -1.71
C GLU A 382 -12.78 -21.96 -0.19
N LEU A 383 -11.89 -21.29 0.54
CA LEU A 383 -11.81 -21.35 2.00
C LEU A 383 -13.01 -20.68 2.67
N CYS A 384 -13.57 -19.62 2.09
CA CYS A 384 -14.75 -18.96 2.63
C CYS A 384 -15.97 -19.89 2.72
N TRP A 385 -16.08 -20.89 1.85
CA TRP A 385 -17.15 -21.91 1.95
C TRP A 385 -17.02 -22.83 3.17
N LEU A 386 -15.83 -22.89 3.77
CA LEU A 386 -15.52 -23.72 4.93
C LEU A 386 -15.58 -22.93 6.24
N LEU A 387 -16.02 -21.67 6.21
CA LEU A 387 -16.19 -20.88 7.42
C LEU A 387 -17.21 -21.54 8.35
N PRO A 388 -16.94 -21.57 9.66
CA PRO A 388 -17.78 -22.26 10.62
C PRO A 388 -19.17 -21.61 10.67
N SER A 389 -20.21 -22.45 10.70
CA SER A 389 -21.59 -21.99 10.90
C SER A 389 -21.93 -21.74 12.38
N SER A 390 -21.08 -22.19 13.31
CA SER A 390 -21.34 -22.22 14.75
C SER A 390 -20.49 -21.19 15.52
N ARG A 391 -21.13 -20.40 16.38
CA ARG A 391 -20.46 -19.49 17.34
C ARG A 391 -19.74 -20.32 18.41
N TYR A 392 -18.42 -20.43 18.33
CA TYR A 392 -17.64 -21.03 19.43
C TYR A 392 -17.39 -20.04 20.59
N SER A 393 -17.62 -18.73 20.41
CA SER A 393 -17.54 -17.71 21.47
C SER A 393 -18.46 -16.50 21.24
N ALA A 394 -18.68 -15.68 22.28
CA ALA A 394 -19.48 -14.45 22.21
C ALA A 394 -18.84 -13.36 21.31
N ASP A 395 -17.51 -13.34 21.20
CA ASP A 395 -16.77 -12.46 20.28
C ASP A 395 -16.84 -12.93 18.81
N ASP A 396 -17.13 -14.21 18.57
CA ASP A 396 -17.27 -14.82 17.24
C ASP A 396 -18.66 -14.58 16.59
N SER A 397 -19.53 -13.81 17.25
CA SER A 397 -20.91 -13.59 16.82
C SER A 397 -21.07 -12.63 15.63
N ARG A 398 -20.00 -11.91 15.27
CA ARG A 398 -20.02 -10.89 14.20
C ARG A 398 -19.56 -11.46 12.87
N PRO A 399 -20.14 -11.04 11.73
CA PRO A 399 -19.68 -11.42 10.40
C PRO A 399 -18.19 -11.11 10.21
N TRP A 400 -17.43 -12.08 9.69
CA TRP A 400 -15.98 -12.00 9.53
C TRP A 400 -15.55 -10.78 8.73
N LEU A 401 -16.15 -10.53 7.56
CA LEU A 401 -15.77 -9.41 6.70
C LEU A 401 -15.99 -8.05 7.36
N MET A 402 -17.07 -7.87 8.10
CA MET A 402 -17.36 -6.61 8.79
C MET A 402 -16.39 -6.37 9.94
N SER A 403 -16.15 -7.40 10.77
CA SER A 403 -15.17 -7.33 11.85
C SER A 403 -13.78 -7.01 11.31
N HIS A 404 -13.41 -7.61 10.17
CA HIS A 404 -12.13 -7.36 9.52
C HIS A 404 -12.01 -5.93 8.97
N LEU A 405 -13.07 -5.38 8.34
CA LEU A 405 -13.10 -3.99 7.90
C LEU A 405 -12.90 -3.01 9.08
N GLN A 406 -13.58 -3.24 10.20
CA GLN A 406 -13.44 -2.41 11.40
C GLN A 406 -12.03 -2.47 12.00
N LEU A 407 -11.39 -3.64 11.96
CA LEU A 407 -10.00 -3.82 12.39
C LEU A 407 -9.03 -3.09 11.46
N LEU A 408 -9.19 -3.23 10.14
CA LEU A 408 -8.35 -2.54 9.15
C LEU A 408 -8.48 -1.02 9.27
N ALA A 409 -9.70 -0.51 9.43
CA ALA A 409 -9.96 0.91 9.62
C ALA A 409 -9.22 1.48 10.85
N LYS A 410 -9.17 0.72 11.95
CA LYS A 410 -8.43 1.11 13.16
C LYS A 410 -6.92 1.07 12.94
N ASN A 411 -6.41 -0.03 12.39
CA ASN A 411 -4.96 -0.29 12.29
C ASN A 411 -4.26 0.64 11.29
N TYR A 412 -4.91 0.97 10.17
CA TYR A 412 -4.27 1.72 9.07
C TYR A 412 -4.57 3.22 9.07
N SER A 413 -5.43 3.73 9.97
CA SER A 413 -5.81 5.14 10.07
C SER A 413 -4.64 6.12 10.23
N THR A 414 -3.48 5.65 10.71
CA THR A 414 -2.27 6.46 10.92
C THR A 414 -1.35 6.52 9.70
N SER A 415 -1.41 5.52 8.82
CA SER A 415 -0.45 5.33 7.72
C SER A 415 -1.04 5.62 6.35
N TRP A 416 -2.37 5.44 6.21
CA TRP A 416 -3.10 5.63 4.96
C TRP A 416 -4.41 6.37 5.24
N SER A 417 -4.95 7.05 4.23
CA SER A 417 -6.31 7.57 4.35
C SER A 417 -7.29 6.41 4.47
N LEU A 418 -8.28 6.54 5.36
CA LEU A 418 -9.33 5.54 5.54
C LEU A 418 -10.06 5.25 4.21
N GLU A 419 -10.20 6.28 3.37
CA GLU A 419 -10.72 6.16 2.01
C GLU A 419 -9.95 5.13 1.16
N ALA A 420 -8.61 5.21 1.12
CA ALA A 420 -7.79 4.28 0.34
C ALA A 420 -7.88 2.83 0.87
N VAL A 421 -7.96 2.67 2.19
CA VAL A 421 -8.13 1.36 2.84
C VAL A 421 -9.46 0.73 2.43
N VAL A 422 -10.57 1.48 2.55
CA VAL A 422 -11.91 1.00 2.23
C VAL A 422 -12.04 0.66 0.74
N LYS A 423 -11.49 1.48 -0.15
CA LYS A 423 -11.48 1.21 -1.59
C LYS A 423 -10.76 -0.08 -1.93
N THR A 424 -9.57 -0.27 -1.37
CA THR A 424 -8.76 -1.46 -1.63
C THR A 424 -9.40 -2.71 -1.04
N PHE A 425 -10.01 -2.60 0.13
CA PHE A 425 -10.83 -3.66 0.72
C PHE A 425 -11.94 -4.10 -0.22
N PHE A 426 -12.77 -3.17 -0.71
CA PHE A 426 -13.90 -3.52 -1.59
C PHE A 426 -13.48 -4.01 -2.97
N ARG A 427 -12.31 -3.61 -3.49
CA ARG A 427 -11.75 -4.21 -4.72
C ARG A 427 -11.51 -5.71 -4.58
N THR A 428 -11.05 -6.15 -3.41
CA THR A 428 -10.83 -7.58 -3.13
C THR A 428 -12.13 -8.28 -2.74
N VAL A 429 -12.92 -7.68 -1.85
CA VAL A 429 -14.11 -8.30 -1.26
C VAL A 429 -15.24 -8.47 -2.27
N CYS A 430 -15.38 -7.60 -3.28
CA CYS A 430 -16.39 -7.78 -4.32
C CYS A 430 -16.22 -9.07 -5.14
N CYS A 431 -15.05 -9.72 -5.07
CA CYS A 431 -14.82 -11.04 -5.66
C CYS A 431 -15.31 -12.19 -4.77
N LEU A 432 -15.59 -11.98 -3.49
CA LEU A 432 -15.98 -13.03 -2.56
C LEU A 432 -17.50 -13.33 -2.62
N PRO A 433 -17.97 -14.44 -2.02
CA PRO A 433 -19.42 -14.68 -1.88
C PRO A 433 -20.14 -13.56 -1.13
N ARG A 434 -21.21 -13.01 -1.73
CA ARG A 434 -21.89 -11.79 -1.26
C ARG A 434 -22.55 -11.88 0.11
N HIS A 435 -22.94 -13.08 0.53
CA HIS A 435 -23.56 -13.29 1.84
C HIS A 435 -22.59 -13.06 3.00
N LEU A 436 -21.27 -13.21 2.76
CA LEU A 436 -20.21 -13.09 3.78
C LEU A 436 -20.12 -11.72 4.42
N PHE A 437 -20.64 -10.69 3.75
CA PHE A 437 -20.72 -9.37 4.37
C PHE A 437 -21.71 -9.36 5.54
N TYR A 438 -22.75 -10.19 5.48
CA TYR A 438 -23.84 -10.22 6.47
C TYR A 438 -23.76 -11.42 7.41
N THR A 439 -23.17 -12.53 6.97
CA THR A 439 -23.12 -13.77 7.74
C THR A 439 -22.03 -14.71 7.23
N ASP A 440 -21.38 -15.45 8.13
CA ASP A 440 -20.31 -16.39 7.77
C ASP A 440 -20.83 -17.74 7.24
N SER A 441 -22.13 -18.02 7.40
CA SER A 441 -22.77 -19.24 6.91
C SER A 441 -24.01 -18.95 6.08
N PHE A 442 -24.07 -19.59 4.91
CA PHE A 442 -25.23 -19.52 4.04
C PHE A 442 -26.43 -20.35 4.53
N THR A 443 -26.19 -21.42 5.31
CA THR A 443 -27.25 -22.38 5.66
C THR A 443 -28.18 -21.89 6.76
N GLU A 444 -27.62 -21.16 7.73
CA GLU A 444 -28.37 -20.58 8.86
C GLU A 444 -27.96 -19.12 9.03
N PRO A 445 -28.43 -18.23 8.12
CA PRO A 445 -28.02 -16.83 8.15
C PRO A 445 -28.52 -16.17 9.44
N MET A 446 -27.59 -15.64 10.22
CA MET A 446 -27.89 -14.76 11.35
C MET A 446 -27.26 -13.40 11.05
N VAL A 447 -28.08 -12.35 11.08
CA VAL A 447 -27.67 -10.98 10.75
C VAL A 447 -27.96 -10.06 11.94
N ASP A 448 -26.97 -9.27 12.32
CA ASP A 448 -27.12 -8.16 13.25
C ASP A 448 -27.30 -6.86 12.45
N GLU A 449 -28.55 -6.40 12.34
CA GLU A 449 -28.91 -5.20 11.57
C GLU A 449 -28.26 -3.93 12.12
N ASP A 450 -28.10 -3.82 13.43
CA ASP A 450 -27.53 -2.63 14.06
C ASP A 450 -26.01 -2.56 13.80
N LEU A 451 -25.35 -3.73 13.74
CA LEU A 451 -23.97 -3.83 13.29
C LEU A 451 -23.82 -3.44 11.81
N VAL A 452 -24.75 -3.87 10.94
CA VAL A 452 -24.76 -3.49 9.51
C VAL A 452 -24.89 -1.98 9.37
N LEU A 453 -25.85 -1.38 10.06
CA LEU A 453 -26.09 0.07 10.01
C LEU A 453 -24.90 0.86 10.56
N SER A 454 -24.31 0.43 11.67
CA SER A 454 -23.15 1.11 12.24
C SER A 454 -21.92 1.04 11.34
N THR A 455 -21.69 -0.10 10.67
CA THR A 455 -20.53 -0.28 9.76
C THR A 455 -20.69 0.51 8.46
N ILE A 456 -21.90 0.53 7.89
CA ILE A 456 -22.17 1.32 6.67
C ILE A 456 -22.04 2.82 6.97
N ASN A 457 -22.69 3.29 8.05
CA ASN A 457 -22.68 4.70 8.43
C ASN A 457 -21.36 5.14 9.11
N GLY A 458 -20.48 4.21 9.46
CA GLY A 458 -19.18 4.47 10.08
C GLY A 458 -18.07 4.42 9.05
N GLU A 459 -17.49 3.24 8.89
CA GLU A 459 -16.27 2.99 8.12
C GLU A 459 -16.49 3.09 6.60
N MET A 460 -17.59 2.50 6.08
CA MET A 460 -17.82 2.47 4.63
C MET A 460 -18.10 3.84 4.04
N ARG A 461 -18.78 4.72 4.81
CA ARG A 461 -19.07 6.10 4.40
C ARG A 461 -17.81 6.90 4.09
N GLU A 462 -16.71 6.63 4.78
CA GLU A 462 -15.45 7.34 4.54
C GLU A 462 -14.72 6.87 3.27
N GLY A 463 -15.20 5.80 2.62
CA GLY A 463 -14.67 5.28 1.35
C GLY A 463 -15.43 5.70 0.09
N LEU A 464 -16.35 6.67 0.16
CA LEU A 464 -17.17 7.11 -0.97
C LEU A 464 -16.37 7.96 -1.99
N GLU A 465 -16.54 7.68 -3.28
CA GLU A 465 -15.92 8.46 -4.39
C GLU A 465 -16.83 9.60 -4.84
N ASP A 466 -18.11 9.30 -5.09
CA ASP A 466 -19.11 10.25 -5.61
C ASP A 466 -19.87 11.00 -4.50
N GLY A 467 -19.15 11.28 -3.40
CA GLY A 467 -19.60 12.06 -2.24
C GLY A 467 -20.67 11.41 -1.35
N CYS A 468 -21.80 11.02 -1.93
CA CYS A 468 -22.98 10.49 -1.24
C CYS A 468 -23.55 9.20 -1.85
N VAL A 469 -22.82 8.56 -2.76
CA VAL A 469 -23.24 7.34 -3.49
C VAL A 469 -22.12 6.31 -3.47
N PHE A 470 -22.46 5.04 -3.19
CA PHE A 470 -21.50 3.95 -3.31
C PHE A 470 -21.15 3.67 -4.78
N PRO A 471 -19.93 3.21 -5.08
CA PRO A 471 -19.63 2.68 -6.42
C PRO A 471 -20.61 1.56 -6.81
N SER A 472 -21.04 1.54 -8.07
CA SER A 472 -22.11 0.63 -8.55
C SER A 472 -21.84 -0.85 -8.27
N ASN A 473 -20.58 -1.28 -8.40
CA ASN A 473 -20.13 -2.65 -8.09
C ASN A 473 -20.27 -2.98 -6.60
N VAL A 474 -19.84 -2.07 -5.71
CA VAL A 474 -19.96 -2.23 -4.26
C VAL A 474 -21.42 -2.26 -3.84
N PHE A 475 -22.23 -1.34 -4.37
CA PHE A 475 -23.64 -1.31 -4.06
C PHE A 475 -24.38 -2.57 -4.53
N SER A 476 -24.12 -3.02 -5.76
CA SER A 476 -24.69 -4.25 -6.29
C SER A 476 -24.30 -5.47 -5.45
N TYR A 477 -23.04 -5.53 -4.98
CA TYR A 477 -22.56 -6.59 -4.09
C TYR A 477 -23.36 -6.64 -2.78
N LEU A 478 -23.54 -5.49 -2.12
CA LEU A 478 -24.31 -5.38 -0.87
C LEU A 478 -25.78 -5.80 -1.07
N VAL A 479 -26.44 -5.28 -2.11
CA VAL A 479 -27.85 -5.61 -2.39
C VAL A 479 -28.03 -7.10 -2.69
N GLN A 480 -27.13 -7.69 -3.50
CA GLN A 480 -27.17 -9.12 -3.77
C GLN A 480 -26.95 -9.95 -2.50
N GLY A 481 -26.07 -9.51 -1.59
CA GLY A 481 -25.89 -10.13 -0.29
C GLY A 481 -27.17 -10.08 0.56
N MET A 482 -27.82 -8.92 0.66
CA MET A 482 -29.10 -8.77 1.38
C MET A 482 -30.20 -9.67 0.83
N ILE A 483 -30.30 -9.80 -0.51
CA ILE A 483 -31.27 -10.68 -1.16
C ILE A 483 -31.03 -12.15 -0.78
N LEU A 484 -29.76 -12.57 -0.69
CA LEU A 484 -29.40 -13.93 -0.30
C LEU A 484 -29.78 -14.24 1.16
N VAL A 485 -29.67 -13.26 2.05
CA VAL A 485 -29.99 -13.40 3.49
C VAL A 485 -31.35 -12.82 3.87
N LYS A 486 -32.25 -12.60 2.91
CA LYS A 486 -33.56 -11.93 3.08
C LYS A 486 -34.49 -12.53 4.15
N GLN A 487 -34.23 -13.77 4.57
CA GLN A 487 -34.99 -14.43 5.64
C GLN A 487 -34.56 -13.96 7.04
N ALA A 488 -33.36 -13.40 7.17
CA ALA A 488 -32.72 -13.02 8.42
C ALA A 488 -32.49 -11.50 8.56
N ILE A 489 -32.81 -10.71 7.52
CA ILE A 489 -32.56 -9.27 7.48
C ILE A 489 -33.81 -8.51 7.04
N ASP A 490 -34.16 -7.42 7.73
CA ASP A 490 -35.16 -6.46 7.28
C ASP A 490 -34.53 -5.45 6.32
N ILE A 491 -34.62 -5.76 5.03
CA ILE A 491 -34.12 -4.91 3.94
C ILE A 491 -34.77 -3.52 3.96
N ASP A 492 -36.04 -3.42 4.35
CA ASP A 492 -36.77 -2.15 4.37
C ASP A 492 -36.24 -1.24 5.46
N LYS A 493 -35.98 -1.81 6.65
CA LYS A 493 -35.37 -1.07 7.76
C LYS A 493 -34.03 -0.50 7.34
N ILE A 494 -33.20 -1.25 6.62
CA ILE A 494 -31.88 -0.78 6.18
C ILE A 494 -32.00 0.39 5.21
N PHE A 495 -32.83 0.29 4.17
CA PHE A 495 -33.00 1.39 3.21
C PHE A 495 -33.65 2.63 3.82
N THR A 496 -34.49 2.48 4.85
CA THR A 496 -35.13 3.62 5.50
C THR A 496 -34.28 4.28 6.58
N THR A 497 -33.37 3.53 7.21
CA THR A 497 -32.47 4.04 8.28
C THR A 497 -31.07 4.40 7.79
N CYS A 498 -30.66 3.96 6.60
CA CYS A 498 -29.39 4.31 5.98
C CYS A 498 -29.60 5.16 4.71
N PRO A 499 -29.50 6.50 4.81
CA PRO A 499 -29.64 7.40 3.68
C PRO A 499 -28.67 7.13 2.51
N ILE A 500 -27.44 6.66 2.77
CA ILE A 500 -26.46 6.33 1.71
C ILE A 500 -26.96 5.17 0.85
N MET A 501 -27.52 4.13 1.49
CA MET A 501 -28.06 2.96 0.80
C MET A 501 -29.29 3.34 -0.03
N LEU A 502 -30.16 4.22 0.50
CA LEU A 502 -31.29 4.73 -0.28
C LEU A 502 -30.82 5.58 -1.47
N THR A 503 -29.83 6.44 -1.26
CA THR A 503 -29.29 7.28 -2.33
C THR A 503 -28.70 6.44 -3.44
N SER A 504 -27.88 5.46 -3.09
CA SER A 504 -27.33 4.51 -4.04
C SER A 504 -28.42 3.67 -4.74
N LEU A 505 -29.47 3.26 -4.02
CA LEU A 505 -30.62 2.56 -4.58
C LEU A 505 -31.30 3.39 -5.66
N MET A 506 -31.63 4.65 -5.37
CA MET A 506 -32.37 5.49 -6.32
C MET A 506 -31.52 5.82 -7.54
N VAL A 507 -30.22 6.09 -7.37
CA VAL A 507 -29.32 6.39 -8.47
C VAL A 507 -29.18 5.19 -9.42
N TYR A 508 -28.93 4.00 -8.88
CA TYR A 508 -28.71 2.79 -9.69
C TYR A 508 -29.97 1.99 -10.01
N LEU A 509 -31.16 2.45 -9.58
CA LEU A 509 -32.44 1.75 -9.78
C LEU A 509 -32.66 1.25 -11.22
N PRO A 510 -32.32 2.01 -12.29
CA PRO A 510 -32.46 1.52 -13.67
C PRO A 510 -31.58 0.30 -13.95
N THR A 511 -30.35 0.27 -13.43
CA THR A 511 -29.35 -0.77 -13.69
C THR A 511 -29.60 -2.04 -12.88
N ILE A 512 -30.06 -1.90 -11.63
CA ILE A 512 -30.25 -3.03 -10.70
C ILE A 512 -31.71 -3.49 -10.58
N ARG A 513 -32.59 -3.04 -11.48
CA ARG A 513 -34.02 -3.34 -11.44
C ARG A 513 -34.31 -4.84 -11.25
N TYR A 514 -33.57 -5.70 -11.96
CA TYR A 514 -33.70 -7.16 -11.89
C TYR A 514 -33.40 -7.76 -10.50
N LEU A 515 -32.60 -7.08 -9.68
CA LEU A 515 -32.32 -7.46 -8.29
C LEU A 515 -33.45 -6.99 -7.37
N ILE A 516 -33.89 -5.75 -7.55
CA ILE A 516 -34.92 -5.15 -6.71
C ILE A 516 -36.29 -5.79 -6.90
N GLU A 517 -36.60 -6.30 -8.09
CA GLU A 517 -37.82 -7.09 -8.32
C GLU A 517 -37.88 -8.39 -7.49
N GLN A 518 -36.76 -8.86 -6.94
CA GLN A 518 -36.71 -10.02 -6.04
C GLN A 518 -36.97 -9.66 -4.57
N VAL A 519 -37.05 -8.36 -4.25
CA VAL A 519 -37.28 -7.81 -2.91
C VAL A 519 -38.72 -7.36 -2.79
N THR A 520 -39.45 -7.90 -1.82
CA THR A 520 -40.80 -7.42 -1.48
C THR A 520 -40.70 -6.35 -0.40
N PHE A 521 -40.78 -5.08 -0.80
CA PHE A 521 -40.84 -3.98 0.15
C PHE A 521 -42.20 -3.96 0.86
N ARG A 522 -42.18 -4.02 2.19
CA ARG A 522 -43.34 -3.92 3.10
C ARG A 522 -43.56 -2.50 3.59
N ASN A 523 -42.51 -1.68 3.63
CA ASN A 523 -42.57 -0.31 4.09
C ASN A 523 -43.22 0.62 3.06
N GLY A 524 -44.37 1.19 3.43
CA GLY A 524 -45.15 2.10 2.58
C GLY A 524 -44.37 3.32 2.09
N ASN A 525 -43.40 3.82 2.87
CA ASN A 525 -42.60 4.99 2.49
C ASN A 525 -41.62 4.71 1.35
N LEU A 526 -41.03 3.51 1.31
CA LEU A 526 -40.12 3.15 0.24
C LEU A 526 -40.88 2.85 -1.05
N VAL A 527 -42.03 2.17 -0.92
CA VAL A 527 -42.94 1.89 -2.04
C VAL A 527 -43.48 3.18 -2.66
N SER A 528 -43.89 4.15 -1.85
CA SER A 528 -44.38 5.45 -2.34
C SER A 528 -43.29 6.24 -3.05
N VAL A 529 -42.07 6.33 -2.51
CA VAL A 529 -40.95 7.06 -3.11
C VAL A 529 -40.48 6.41 -4.41
N VAL A 530 -40.35 5.08 -4.45
CA VAL A 530 -40.03 4.34 -5.69
C VAL A 530 -41.14 4.49 -6.73
N GLY A 531 -42.41 4.40 -6.30
CA GLY A 531 -43.57 4.61 -7.17
C GLY A 531 -43.69 6.04 -7.68
N TRP A 532 -43.29 7.03 -6.87
CA TRP A 532 -43.17 8.43 -7.27
C TRP A 532 -42.08 8.59 -8.34
N LEU A 533 -40.89 8.03 -8.12
CA LEU A 533 -39.77 8.10 -9.06
C LEU A 533 -40.12 7.45 -10.40
N LYS A 534 -40.76 6.28 -10.40
CA LYS A 534 -41.21 5.61 -11.65
C LYS A 534 -42.16 6.49 -12.45
N ARG A 535 -43.18 7.08 -11.80
CA ARG A 535 -44.11 7.99 -12.45
C ARG A 535 -43.43 9.27 -12.96
N ALA A 536 -42.47 9.79 -12.20
CA ALA A 536 -41.68 10.96 -12.60
C ALA A 536 -40.78 10.67 -13.80
N LEU A 537 -40.19 9.48 -13.89
CA LEU A 537 -39.46 9.03 -15.07
C LEU A 537 -40.37 8.94 -16.30
N GLU A 538 -41.63 8.54 -16.13
CA GLU A 538 -42.67 8.53 -17.17
C GLU A 538 -43.22 9.94 -17.51
N GLY A 539 -42.77 10.99 -16.82
CA GLY A 539 -43.18 12.38 -17.05
C GLY A 539 -44.35 12.89 -16.20
N HIS A 540 -44.81 12.11 -15.22
CA HIS A 540 -45.89 12.51 -14.31
C HIS A 540 -45.32 12.88 -12.93
N PHE A 541 -45.70 14.03 -12.37
CA PHE A 541 -45.32 14.43 -11.01
C PHE A 541 -46.47 14.24 -10.02
N PRO A 542 -46.53 13.10 -9.31
CA PRO A 542 -47.52 12.91 -8.27
C PRO A 542 -47.21 13.76 -7.04
N SER A 543 -48.24 14.06 -6.25
CA SER A 543 -48.08 14.70 -4.95
C SER A 543 -47.21 13.85 -4.03
N PHE A 544 -46.49 14.52 -3.11
CA PHE A 544 -45.74 13.82 -2.08
C PHE A 544 -46.66 13.20 -1.04
N ASP A 545 -46.48 11.90 -0.80
CA ASP A 545 -47.07 11.21 0.34
C ASP A 545 -46.37 11.62 1.64
N ASP A 546 -46.83 11.14 2.81
CA ASP A 546 -46.28 11.47 4.13
C ASP A 546 -44.93 10.76 4.43
N CYS A 547 -43.96 10.95 3.53
CA CYS A 547 -42.59 10.46 3.71
C CYS A 547 -41.64 11.62 4.06
N PRO A 548 -40.50 11.33 4.72
CA PRO A 548 -39.48 12.32 5.00
C PRO A 548 -39.02 13.07 3.72
N PRO A 549 -38.90 14.42 3.75
CA PRO A 549 -38.55 15.22 2.56
C PRO A 549 -37.26 14.80 1.86
N TRP A 550 -36.27 14.33 2.62
CA TRP A 550 -34.97 13.90 2.09
C TRP A 550 -35.08 12.67 1.17
N MET A 551 -36.06 11.77 1.37
CA MET A 551 -36.23 10.60 0.51
C MET A 551 -36.68 11.00 -0.89
N TYR A 552 -37.57 12.00 -0.99
CA TYR A 552 -37.96 12.57 -2.28
C TYR A 552 -36.85 13.41 -2.91
N ALA A 553 -36.03 14.10 -2.10
CA ALA A 553 -34.86 14.82 -2.59
C ALA A 553 -33.85 13.86 -3.26
N VAL A 554 -33.63 12.69 -2.66
CA VAL A 554 -32.84 11.61 -3.25
C VAL A 554 -33.43 11.09 -4.57
N ALA A 555 -34.76 10.92 -4.63
CA ALA A 555 -35.43 10.55 -5.88
C ALA A 555 -35.26 11.63 -6.97
N MET A 556 -35.30 12.91 -6.61
CA MET A 556 -35.00 14.01 -7.53
C MET A 556 -33.54 13.99 -8.02
N LEU A 557 -32.59 13.62 -7.17
CA LEU A 557 -31.19 13.41 -7.59
C LEU A 557 -31.12 12.33 -8.69
N SER A 558 -31.79 11.20 -8.50
CA SER A 558 -31.83 10.13 -9.50
C SER A 558 -32.40 10.60 -10.84
N LEU A 559 -33.44 11.44 -10.84
CA LEU A 559 -33.98 12.04 -12.07
C LEU A 559 -32.93 12.89 -12.79
N CYS A 560 -32.18 13.71 -12.04
CA CYS A 560 -31.13 14.56 -12.60
C CYS A 560 -29.97 13.77 -13.21
N ILE A 561 -29.65 12.60 -12.65
CA ILE A 561 -28.59 11.73 -13.17
C ILE A 561 -29.06 10.95 -14.40
N ASN A 562 -30.27 10.41 -14.36
CA ASN A 562 -30.74 9.43 -15.34
C ASN A 562 -31.51 10.01 -16.53
N ARG A 563 -31.90 11.30 -16.51
CA ARG A 563 -32.71 11.92 -17.57
C ARG A 563 -32.08 13.22 -18.06
N ASP A 564 -32.20 13.45 -19.37
CA ASP A 564 -31.88 14.75 -19.98
C ASP A 564 -33.06 15.73 -19.87
N GLN A 565 -32.78 17.04 -19.83
CA GLN A 565 -33.79 18.12 -19.77
C GLN A 565 -34.66 18.14 -18.49
N VAL A 566 -34.05 17.85 -17.34
CA VAL A 566 -34.74 17.87 -16.04
C VAL A 566 -35.09 19.29 -15.56
N GLU A 567 -34.49 20.32 -16.19
CA GLU A 567 -34.74 21.74 -15.95
C GLU A 567 -36.21 22.14 -16.08
N ASP A 568 -36.88 21.69 -17.15
CA ASP A 568 -38.29 22.01 -17.42
C ASP A 568 -39.20 21.37 -16.37
N MET A 569 -38.84 20.16 -15.96
CA MET A 569 -39.54 19.40 -14.93
C MET A 569 -39.42 20.05 -13.56
N ILE A 570 -38.22 20.49 -13.18
CA ILE A 570 -37.98 21.22 -11.94
C ILE A 570 -38.67 22.60 -11.97
N SER A 571 -38.72 23.26 -13.12
CA SER A 571 -39.45 24.53 -13.31
C SER A 571 -40.95 24.36 -13.07
N GLN A 572 -41.55 23.30 -13.61
CA GLN A 572 -42.96 22.96 -13.34
C GLN A 572 -43.19 22.67 -11.86
N PHE A 573 -42.26 21.97 -11.21
CA PHE A 573 -42.33 21.68 -9.78
C PHE A 573 -42.28 22.94 -8.90
N LEU A 574 -41.39 23.88 -9.22
CA LEU A 574 -41.23 25.16 -8.52
C LEU A 574 -42.48 26.05 -8.61
N SER A 575 -43.31 25.86 -9.65
CA SER A 575 -44.58 26.59 -9.80
C SER A 575 -45.65 26.19 -8.77
N GLN A 576 -45.59 24.96 -8.23
CA GLN A 576 -46.59 24.39 -7.33
C GLN A 576 -46.27 24.69 -5.85
N LYS A 577 -45.99 25.95 -5.50
CA LYS A 577 -45.46 26.40 -4.18
C LYS A 577 -46.21 25.86 -2.95
N THR A 578 -45.86 24.66 -2.49
CA THR A 578 -46.27 24.12 -1.19
C THR A 578 -45.11 24.13 -0.20
N ASN A 579 -45.42 24.17 1.11
CA ASN A 579 -44.40 24.16 2.16
C ASN A 579 -43.57 22.86 2.11
N LYS A 580 -44.19 21.70 1.80
CA LYS A 580 -43.50 20.42 1.61
C LYS A 580 -42.50 20.47 0.43
N ASN A 581 -42.89 21.07 -0.70
CA ASN A 581 -42.00 21.21 -1.87
C ASN A 581 -40.75 22.02 -1.54
N SER A 582 -40.88 23.07 -0.72
CA SER A 582 -39.76 23.89 -0.29
C SER A 582 -38.74 23.11 0.55
N LEU A 583 -39.21 22.22 1.44
CA LEU A 583 -38.32 21.37 2.25
C LEU A 583 -37.59 20.34 1.40
N VAL A 584 -38.29 19.70 0.46
CA VAL A 584 -37.68 18.73 -0.47
C VAL A 584 -36.59 19.40 -1.32
N LEU A 585 -36.83 20.62 -1.81
CA LEU A 585 -35.84 21.35 -2.62
C LEU A 585 -34.59 21.75 -1.83
N LYS A 586 -34.73 22.16 -0.56
CA LYS A 586 -33.58 22.46 0.29
C LYS A 586 -32.67 21.25 0.45
N GLU A 587 -33.26 20.10 0.78
CA GLU A 587 -32.52 18.84 0.91
C GLU A 587 -31.93 18.40 -0.43
N PHE A 588 -32.65 18.63 -1.54
CA PHE A 588 -32.17 18.30 -2.89
C PHE A 588 -30.94 19.09 -3.30
N VAL A 589 -30.91 20.42 -3.08
CA VAL A 589 -29.73 21.26 -3.43
C VAL A 589 -28.49 20.80 -2.66
N VAL A 590 -28.66 20.47 -1.38
CA VAL A 590 -27.59 19.97 -0.53
C VAL A 590 -27.07 18.62 -1.04
N ILE A 591 -27.96 17.66 -1.31
CA ILE A 591 -27.61 16.33 -1.82
C ILE A 591 -26.93 16.43 -3.19
N LEU A 592 -27.44 17.30 -4.07
CA LEU A 592 -26.87 17.55 -5.39
C LEU A 592 -25.44 18.12 -5.28
N THR A 593 -25.21 19.02 -4.32
CA THR A 593 -23.89 19.59 -4.08
C THR A 593 -22.93 18.57 -3.46
N ALA A 594 -23.44 17.67 -2.61
CA ALA A 594 -22.66 16.56 -2.07
C ALA A 594 -22.22 15.58 -3.16
N HIS A 595 -23.13 15.24 -4.10
CA HIS A 595 -22.82 14.36 -5.23
C HIS A 595 -21.76 14.97 -6.16
N THR A 596 -21.87 16.27 -6.44
CA THR A 596 -20.95 17.00 -7.31
C THR A 596 -19.68 17.49 -6.61
N ALA A 597 -19.47 17.12 -5.34
CA ALA A 597 -18.36 17.64 -4.53
C ALA A 597 -16.98 17.33 -5.12
N TYR A 598 -16.82 16.16 -5.75
CA TYR A 598 -15.57 15.70 -6.38
C TYR A 598 -15.60 15.66 -7.90
N GLN A 599 -16.74 15.96 -8.51
CA GLN A 599 -16.86 16.11 -9.96
C GLN A 599 -16.48 17.55 -10.36
N ASP A 600 -16.12 17.76 -11.63
CA ASP A 600 -15.89 19.11 -12.13
C ASP A 600 -17.20 19.91 -12.08
N LEU A 601 -17.16 21.06 -11.41
CA LEU A 601 -18.29 21.99 -11.26
C LEU A 601 -18.89 22.44 -12.59
N ASP A 602 -18.17 22.23 -13.69
CA ASP A 602 -18.58 22.62 -15.03
C ASP A 602 -19.41 21.54 -15.74
N GLU A 603 -19.85 20.49 -15.05
CA GLU A 603 -20.85 19.59 -15.64
C GLU A 603 -22.13 20.38 -15.96
N PRO A 604 -22.44 20.61 -17.26
CA PRO A 604 -23.41 21.60 -17.68
C PRO A 604 -24.85 21.20 -17.29
N ARG A 605 -25.08 19.94 -16.92
CA ARG A 605 -26.40 19.46 -16.50
C ARG A 605 -26.76 19.96 -15.10
N PHE A 606 -25.89 19.76 -14.12
CA PHE A 606 -26.17 20.16 -12.73
C PHE A 606 -26.22 21.68 -12.57
N ARG A 607 -25.36 22.38 -13.32
CA ARG A 607 -25.38 23.85 -13.36
C ARG A 607 -26.74 24.40 -13.83
N ARG A 608 -27.28 23.88 -14.93
CA ARG A 608 -28.58 24.32 -15.44
C ARG A 608 -29.73 24.09 -14.46
N VAL A 609 -29.71 22.97 -13.72
CA VAL A 609 -30.68 22.71 -12.66
C VAL A 609 -30.58 23.73 -11.53
N LEU A 610 -29.37 24.04 -11.08
CA LEU A 610 -29.15 25.06 -10.06
C LEU A 610 -29.53 26.46 -10.57
N ASP A 611 -29.31 26.79 -11.85
CA ASP A 611 -29.70 28.06 -12.44
C ASP A 611 -31.23 28.23 -12.45
N VAL A 612 -31.98 27.17 -12.76
CA VAL A 612 -33.45 27.16 -12.67
C VAL A 612 -33.95 27.41 -11.24
N ILE A 613 -33.32 26.76 -10.26
CA ILE A 613 -33.64 26.94 -8.84
C ILE A 613 -33.29 28.36 -8.40
N GLN A 614 -32.14 28.89 -8.81
CA GLN A 614 -31.70 30.24 -8.51
C GLN A 614 -32.69 31.29 -9.04
N ASN A 615 -33.14 31.13 -10.28
CA ASN A 615 -34.05 32.08 -10.92
C ASN A 615 -35.45 32.07 -10.29
N SER A 616 -35.89 30.91 -9.76
CA SER A 616 -37.26 30.73 -9.27
C SER A 616 -37.39 30.86 -7.75
N SER A 617 -36.37 30.44 -6.98
CA SER A 617 -36.38 30.36 -5.51
C SER A 617 -34.95 30.40 -4.94
N PRO A 618 -34.27 31.56 -5.00
CA PRO A 618 -32.86 31.68 -4.63
C PRO A 618 -32.60 31.41 -3.14
N GLU A 619 -33.62 31.51 -2.29
CA GLU A 619 -33.56 31.16 -0.86
C GLU A 619 -33.19 29.70 -0.59
N MET A 620 -33.45 28.80 -1.56
CA MET A 620 -33.19 27.37 -1.42
C MET A 620 -31.70 27.03 -1.52
N ILE A 621 -30.92 27.85 -2.25
CA ILE A 621 -29.47 27.66 -2.44
C ILE A 621 -28.68 28.04 -1.18
N LEU A 622 -29.24 28.96 -0.39
CA LEU A 622 -28.68 29.43 0.88
C LEU A 622 -29.16 28.59 2.07
N ALA A 623 -29.84 27.47 1.82
CA ALA A 623 -30.22 26.55 2.87
C ALA A 623 -28.95 25.97 3.49
N LEU A 624 -28.81 26.14 4.80
CA LEU A 624 -27.72 25.49 5.50
C LEU A 624 -27.91 23.97 5.41
N PRO A 625 -26.81 23.23 5.22
CA PRO A 625 -26.77 21.77 5.32
C PRO A 625 -27.59 21.28 6.53
N ASN A 626 -28.60 20.42 6.33
CA ASN A 626 -29.17 19.68 7.46
C ASN A 626 -28.12 18.72 8.00
N GLU A 627 -27.44 19.12 9.09
CA GLU A 627 -26.28 18.42 9.60
C GLU A 627 -26.57 16.95 9.92
N SER A 628 -27.79 16.61 10.31
CA SER A 628 -28.16 15.24 10.71
C SER A 628 -28.13 14.25 9.54
N ILE A 629 -28.74 14.61 8.40
CA ILE A 629 -28.89 13.74 7.23
C ILE A 629 -27.60 13.68 6.44
N ILE A 630 -26.92 14.81 6.30
CA ILE A 630 -25.66 14.90 5.56
C ILE A 630 -24.55 14.17 6.31
N LYS A 631 -24.52 14.25 7.65
CA LYS A 631 -23.62 13.44 8.47
C LYS A 631 -23.83 11.95 8.23
N GLN A 632 -25.06 11.52 7.99
CA GLN A 632 -25.34 10.13 7.66
C GLN A 632 -25.02 9.78 6.21
N MET A 633 -25.20 10.70 5.24
CA MET A 633 -25.01 10.42 3.80
C MET A 633 -23.58 10.58 3.27
N CYS A 634 -22.79 11.47 3.86
CA CYS A 634 -21.57 11.98 3.24
C CYS A 634 -20.34 11.70 4.11
N SER A 635 -19.22 11.35 3.48
CA SER A 635 -17.93 11.23 4.16
C SER A 635 -17.56 12.54 4.87
N SER A 636 -16.70 12.47 5.88
CA SER A 636 -16.14 13.66 6.54
C SER A 636 -15.49 14.62 5.52
N SER A 637 -14.78 14.07 4.54
CA SER A 637 -14.15 14.83 3.45
C SER A 637 -15.19 15.53 2.57
N THR A 638 -16.27 14.86 2.16
CA THR A 638 -17.34 15.46 1.35
C THR A 638 -18.05 16.58 2.11
N ARG A 639 -18.34 16.35 3.39
CA ARG A 639 -19.01 17.33 4.25
C ARG A 639 -18.26 18.64 4.36
N SER A 640 -16.93 18.56 4.42
CA SER A 640 -16.08 19.75 4.37
C SER A 640 -16.24 20.53 3.06
N ILE A 641 -16.41 19.86 1.93
CA ILE A 641 -16.36 20.53 0.63
C ILE A 641 -17.70 21.19 0.25
N ILE A 642 -18.83 20.75 0.82
CA ILE A 642 -20.17 21.25 0.47
C ILE A 642 -20.29 22.79 0.63
N PRO A 643 -19.94 23.42 1.77
CA PRO A 643 -20.02 24.87 1.93
C PRO A 643 -19.19 25.64 0.90
N TYR A 644 -18.00 25.12 0.59
CA TYR A 644 -17.10 25.70 -0.42
C TYR A 644 -17.73 25.66 -1.82
N ARG A 645 -18.30 24.52 -2.22
CA ARG A 645 -18.96 24.37 -3.54
C ARG A 645 -20.21 25.26 -3.67
N LEU A 646 -21.03 25.34 -2.61
CA LEU A 646 -22.19 26.25 -2.58
C LEU A 646 -21.75 27.71 -2.75
N LEU A 647 -20.70 28.15 -2.04
CA LEU A 647 -20.20 29.52 -2.16
C LEU A 647 -19.60 29.81 -3.53
N MET A 648 -18.86 28.86 -4.11
CA MET A 648 -18.32 29.00 -5.47
C MET A 648 -19.44 29.11 -6.52
N TYR A 649 -20.56 28.40 -6.31
CA TYR A 649 -21.72 28.51 -7.17
C TYR A 649 -22.37 29.91 -7.05
N ILE A 650 -22.59 30.37 -5.82
CA ILE A 650 -23.18 31.69 -5.54
C ILE A 650 -22.30 32.83 -6.09
N SER A 651 -20.97 32.71 -5.97
CA SER A 651 -20.02 33.73 -6.43
C SER A 651 -19.99 33.88 -7.95
N ARG A 652 -20.16 32.75 -8.68
CA ARG A 652 -20.24 32.72 -10.15
C ARG A 652 -21.63 33.07 -10.69
N GLY A 653 -22.67 32.94 -9.87
CA GLY A 653 -24.04 33.28 -10.21
C GLY A 653 -24.34 34.79 -10.22
N HIS A 654 -25.48 35.17 -10.78
CA HIS A 654 -25.95 36.56 -10.78
C HIS A 654 -26.32 37.04 -9.35
N TYR A 655 -25.33 37.63 -8.64
CA TYR A 655 -25.42 38.22 -7.29
C TYR A 655 -26.71 39.01 -7.00
N ASN A 656 -27.26 39.68 -8.01
CA ASN A 656 -28.46 40.51 -7.87
C ASN A 656 -29.72 39.75 -7.42
N HIS A 657 -29.84 38.45 -7.71
CA HIS A 657 -31.00 37.65 -7.30
C HIS A 657 -31.01 37.31 -5.81
N PHE A 658 -29.85 37.37 -5.15
CA PHE A 658 -29.74 37.00 -3.74
C PHE A 658 -29.83 38.21 -2.79
N LYS A 659 -29.63 39.43 -3.30
CA LYS A 659 -29.66 40.66 -2.50
C LYS A 659 -31.03 40.94 -1.86
N SER A 660 -32.11 40.43 -2.44
CA SER A 660 -33.48 40.59 -1.93
C SER A 660 -33.85 39.59 -0.82
N ILE A 661 -32.96 38.65 -0.48
CA ILE A 661 -33.24 37.59 0.49
C ILE A 661 -32.96 38.09 1.92
N PRO A 662 -33.88 37.87 2.88
CA PRO A 662 -33.64 38.19 4.28
C PRO A 662 -32.43 37.41 4.82
N ASP A 663 -31.55 38.10 5.53
CA ASP A 663 -30.35 37.53 6.16
C ASP A 663 -29.38 36.83 5.16
N PHE A 664 -29.30 37.35 3.93
CA PHE A 664 -28.36 36.86 2.92
C PHE A 664 -26.91 36.90 3.41
N LEU A 665 -26.47 38.05 3.94
CA LEU A 665 -25.09 38.26 4.36
C LEU A 665 -24.71 37.36 5.55
N GLY A 666 -25.61 37.17 6.52
CA GLY A 666 -25.38 36.25 7.65
C GLY A 666 -25.18 34.80 7.19
N LYS A 667 -25.98 34.33 6.22
CA LYS A 667 -25.84 32.98 5.65
C LYS A 667 -24.55 32.80 4.84
N VAL A 668 -24.15 33.80 4.06
CA VAL A 668 -22.87 33.78 3.32
C VAL A 668 -21.69 33.74 4.28
N LEU A 669 -21.71 34.56 5.34
CA LEU A 669 -20.68 34.55 6.37
C LEU A 669 -20.64 33.21 7.14
N SER A 670 -21.81 32.60 7.39
CA SER A 670 -21.88 31.28 8.00
C SER A 670 -21.21 30.21 7.14
N LEU A 671 -21.55 30.14 5.85
CA LEU A 671 -20.90 29.21 4.92
C LEU A 671 -19.40 29.50 4.80
N TYR A 672 -19.00 30.77 4.76
CA TYR A 672 -17.58 31.13 4.61
C TYR A 672 -16.77 30.80 5.86
N SER A 673 -17.34 31.00 7.06
CA SER A 673 -16.71 30.57 8.31
C SER A 673 -16.47 29.06 8.35
N MET A 674 -17.35 28.25 7.75
CA MET A 674 -17.11 26.81 7.59
C MET A 674 -15.95 26.53 6.64
N VAL A 675 -15.82 27.28 5.54
CA VAL A 675 -14.68 27.14 4.60
C VAL A 675 -13.35 27.52 5.24
N VAL A 676 -13.31 28.60 6.04
CA VAL A 676 -12.09 29.04 6.73
C VAL A 676 -11.60 27.98 7.71
N ASN A 677 -12.48 27.43 8.54
CA ASN A 677 -12.12 26.34 9.48
C ASN A 677 -11.51 25.13 8.76
N LEU A 678 -11.95 24.84 7.53
CA LEU A 678 -11.45 23.71 6.76
C LEU A 678 -10.08 23.97 6.15
N CYS A 679 -9.78 25.22 5.80
CA CYS A 679 -8.46 25.62 5.33
C CYS A 679 -7.45 25.54 6.49
N ASP A 680 -7.86 25.94 7.70
CA ASP A 680 -7.05 25.84 8.92
C ASP A 680 -6.76 24.38 9.33
N GLU A 681 -7.74 23.47 9.16
CA GLU A 681 -7.59 22.04 9.50
C GLU A 681 -6.75 21.24 8.46
N LYS A 682 -6.70 21.67 7.19
CA LYS A 682 -6.12 20.88 6.06
C LYS A 682 -4.79 21.40 5.48
N ASN A 683 -3.85 21.83 6.32
CA ASN A 683 -2.46 22.12 5.90
C ASN A 683 -1.65 20.93 5.32
N SER A 684 -2.29 19.84 4.87
CA SER A 684 -1.69 18.56 4.44
C SER A 684 -2.22 17.97 3.12
N GLY A 685 -2.80 18.77 2.20
CA GLY A 685 -2.75 18.46 0.76
C GLY A 685 -4.07 18.19 0.00
N SER A 686 -5.25 18.38 0.61
CA SER A 686 -6.55 18.25 -0.08
C SER A 686 -7.53 19.41 0.20
N GLY A 687 -6.99 20.60 0.48
CA GLY A 687 -7.76 21.84 0.61
C GLY A 687 -8.10 22.45 -0.76
N PRO A 688 -9.07 23.37 -0.83
CA PRO A 688 -9.31 24.17 -2.04
C PRO A 688 -8.01 24.87 -2.47
N HIS A 689 -7.75 24.97 -3.77
CA HIS A 689 -6.59 25.71 -4.28
C HIS A 689 -6.57 27.13 -3.69
N LEU A 690 -5.40 27.59 -3.23
CA LEU A 690 -5.17 28.92 -2.64
C LEU A 690 -5.78 30.06 -3.49
N GLN A 691 -5.80 29.90 -4.81
CA GLN A 691 -6.39 30.86 -5.74
C GLN A 691 -7.91 30.97 -5.62
N SER A 692 -8.61 29.85 -5.39
CA SER A 692 -10.06 29.83 -5.21
C SER A 692 -10.50 30.39 -3.85
N GLU A 693 -9.67 30.23 -2.83
CA GLU A 693 -9.90 30.85 -1.51
C GLU A 693 -9.87 32.39 -1.61
N LEU A 694 -8.89 32.93 -2.35
CA LEU A 694 -8.81 34.36 -2.62
C LEU A 694 -10.01 34.88 -3.42
N GLU A 695 -10.53 34.09 -4.37
CA GLU A 695 -11.76 34.42 -5.11
C GLU A 695 -12.98 34.51 -4.18
N LEU A 696 -13.12 33.56 -3.24
CA LEU A 696 -14.19 33.57 -2.25
C LEU A 696 -14.07 34.72 -1.26
N SER A 697 -12.88 35.01 -0.74
CA SER A 697 -12.63 36.15 0.15
C SER A 697 -13.07 37.47 -0.51
N ARG A 698 -12.67 37.70 -1.77
CA ARG A 698 -13.09 38.88 -2.56
C ARG A 698 -14.60 38.94 -2.78
N PHE A 699 -15.24 37.80 -3.02
CA PHE A 699 -16.69 37.73 -3.17
C PHE A 699 -17.41 38.11 -1.87
N VAL A 700 -16.96 37.60 -0.72
CA VAL A 700 -17.54 37.94 0.60
C VAL A 700 -17.34 39.42 0.92
N GLN A 701 -16.15 39.98 0.66
CA GLN A 701 -15.89 41.42 0.78
C GLN A 701 -16.87 42.24 -0.07
N LYS A 702 -17.06 41.86 -1.34
CA LYS A 702 -18.05 42.51 -2.22
C LYS A 702 -19.47 42.44 -1.66
N CYS A 703 -19.85 41.35 -1.00
CA CYS A 703 -21.16 41.21 -0.35
C CYS A 703 -21.32 42.15 0.85
N ILE A 704 -20.25 42.40 1.60
CA ILE A 704 -20.21 43.37 2.71
C ILE A 704 -20.32 44.79 2.14
N ASP A 705 -19.54 45.11 1.11
CA ASP A 705 -19.48 46.42 0.47
C ASP A 705 -20.77 46.84 -0.24
N THR A 706 -21.69 45.91 -0.50
CA THR A 706 -22.95 46.18 -1.20
C THR A 706 -24.18 46.04 -0.32
N SER A 707 -23.99 45.57 0.92
CA SER A 707 -25.02 45.45 1.96
C SER A 707 -25.33 46.80 2.61
N PRO A 708 -26.58 47.09 3.00
CA PRO A 708 -26.94 48.33 3.70
C PRO A 708 -26.50 48.32 5.17
N ASP A 709 -26.23 49.49 5.75
CA ASP A 709 -25.60 49.62 7.07
C ASP A 709 -26.42 49.05 8.23
N PHE A 710 -27.75 48.99 8.09
CA PHE A 710 -28.62 48.36 9.11
C PHE A 710 -28.40 46.84 9.18
N VAL A 711 -28.15 46.17 8.05
CA VAL A 711 -27.84 44.73 8.03
C VAL A 711 -26.48 44.48 8.67
N LEU A 712 -25.50 45.36 8.43
CA LEU A 712 -24.17 45.24 9.03
C LEU A 712 -24.22 45.35 10.57
N LYS A 713 -25.06 46.24 11.10
CA LYS A 713 -25.28 46.43 12.55
C LYS A 713 -25.89 45.22 13.25
N ASP A 714 -26.71 44.46 12.54
CA ASP A 714 -27.40 43.26 13.05
C ASP A 714 -26.58 41.96 12.88
N LEU A 715 -25.36 42.04 12.33
CA LEU A 715 -24.48 40.86 12.17
C LEU A 715 -23.94 40.36 13.51
N ASP A 716 -23.89 39.03 13.64
CA ASP A 716 -23.22 38.36 14.74
C ASP A 716 -21.70 38.61 14.68
N LYS A 717 -21.19 39.32 15.69
CA LYS A 717 -19.77 39.68 15.81
C LYS A 717 -18.86 38.46 15.95
N ASP A 718 -19.35 37.37 16.53
CA ASP A 718 -18.56 36.15 16.70
C ASP A 718 -18.49 35.34 15.40
N LEU A 719 -19.53 35.42 14.55
CA LEU A 719 -19.49 34.88 13.18
C LEU A 719 -18.46 35.59 12.30
N VAL A 720 -18.41 36.93 12.37
CA VAL A 720 -17.46 37.75 11.59
C VAL A 720 -16.01 37.42 11.98
N LYS A 721 -15.72 37.26 13.29
CA LYS A 721 -14.39 36.86 13.75
C LYS A 721 -13.96 35.49 13.19
N LYS A 722 -14.90 34.54 13.09
CA LYS A 722 -14.64 33.20 12.53
C LYS A 722 -14.36 33.22 11.01
N CYS A 723 -14.63 34.33 10.33
CA CYS A 723 -14.34 34.49 8.90
C CYS A 723 -12.91 34.99 8.62
N GLY A 724 -12.08 35.14 9.65
CA GLY A 724 -10.69 35.59 9.51
C GLY A 724 -10.51 37.12 9.62
N MET A 725 -9.25 37.54 9.70
CA MET A 725 -8.90 38.95 9.95
C MET A 725 -9.28 39.88 8.79
N GLU A 726 -9.14 39.43 7.54
CA GLU A 726 -9.45 40.26 6.36
C GLU A 726 -10.93 40.69 6.33
N ILE A 727 -11.84 39.74 6.53
CA ILE A 727 -13.28 40.01 6.57
C ILE A 727 -13.65 40.86 7.80
N THR A 728 -13.01 40.60 8.94
CA THR A 728 -13.21 41.40 10.15
C THR A 728 -12.83 42.86 9.95
N LEU A 729 -11.70 43.12 9.29
CA LEU A 729 -11.25 44.48 8.96
C LEU A 729 -12.19 45.16 7.96
N ALA A 730 -12.63 44.47 6.90
CA ALA A 730 -13.57 45.01 5.92
C ALA A 730 -14.90 45.45 6.57
N VAL A 731 -15.42 44.65 7.52
CA VAL A 731 -16.61 45.03 8.29
C VAL A 731 -16.32 46.25 9.19
N GLN A 732 -15.17 46.29 9.87
CA GLN A 732 -14.78 47.42 10.73
C GLN A 732 -14.56 48.72 9.96
N GLU A 733 -14.04 48.67 8.74
CA GLU A 733 -13.85 49.83 7.87
C GLU A 733 -15.19 50.43 7.42
N ARG A 734 -16.19 49.59 7.13
CA ARG A 734 -17.57 50.02 6.84
C ARG A 734 -18.30 50.61 8.05
N TYR A 735 -17.88 50.27 9.27
CA TYR A 735 -18.43 50.82 10.52
C TYR A 735 -17.88 52.20 10.88
N LYS A 736 -16.70 52.56 10.37
CA LYS A 736 -16.08 53.87 10.53
C LYS A 736 -16.63 54.84 9.51
#